data_AF-A0A3B9FV13-F1
#
_entry.id   AF-A0A3B9FV13-F1
#
_cell.length_a   1.000
_cell.length_b   1.000
_cell.length_c   1.000
_cell.angle_alpha   90.00
_cell.angle_beta   90.00
_cell.angle_gamma   90.00
#
_symmetry.space_group_name_H-M   'P 1'
#
loop_
_entity.id
_entity.type
_entity.pdbx_description
1 polymer ?
#
loop_
_entity_poly.entity_id
_entity_poly.type
_entity_poly.pdbx_seq_one_letter_code
_entity_poly.pdbx_strand_id
1 'polypeptide(L)'
;MKATYTHFLRRWCVLCYAIFAGLTQTASAQFLDNDYELYGNLNQAALGSSVFTAGDINGDGLSDWLAAEPDYKNGSYNKEGRVIIGLSQPDAPPVLFYLTAPVHQSLQYFGSSVSTACDVNADGYSDILIGAKGYSNGETNEGAIFVFYGSVSGPDTTVFWMYESNSETASLGTSVSGPGDVNGDGYSDILAGAPLYESTPGKKNEGRIYLFYGSAEGVQTAGFWKIRGGNANAKLGADVSGAGDFNADGYADLVAGMPGKSSLFASACGGARVYAGGPSGPVLTATLYSYESFSEFGGSVGFAGDVNGNGYSDIIIGAPKMDNGMLLNAGAVFLYEGAGLNDFSIPSSTFGIYAESHLGTDVSGLGDFNGDGYGDFAIGVPDYGFGGESEGRVLIYTGNQDFSLFFHVPDFFYYSGIEGARVGASVGAAGDVNGDGLSDFITGAPELSLDLTGQGGVFYVLGKRDERISGSRSLYPNQQLLHPCPDAQFGGSIANAGDVNGDGYHDLLVGAIKYTCDDAEGGAAYLFYGGPDGFSDEPDWGVHCDQPFAKLGVSVSTAGDINNDGYADLMIAGMEYDPGGLVVVYYGGPTGPSTDAPVAGDPAVSIHPDWFMTGEVGQSNLGSGLASAGDVNGDGFNDIILGAYTWDNDIYTIPKPGRAYLIYGSASGLPEELDTTNSWIFTGTLDKNDNVGRTTSGAGDINGDGYSDIIIGAPRYENGQLHEGAFLVFYGGPDGITTDTPDYICEKNSPQSNFGTNVSGAGDINGDGYSDIIIGSPLAENDSLGFEKAGALYAFYGSPDGLNPTDEFSPPPADFAFYGTEANIQLGHIVNNIGDINGDGYSDVAVGSSHSNGDKGKVIIFFGGKNGLSLQNKWSLGGEQDEEEFAWGIAGGDFNGDGLADLAVGSQNYDDTYTDEGSVFIFHSQQNPHGGLTLQHAPESGSFSLPANSTVSGDQFVIGHSATSAIGMGNVRLRWEIVSGNGSFTGLADSTASYSPAWNEVSDEWYTIDEGSAASSLFPGVYIEQPIQADLFCEERIKWRVSLNFDPVQMIDGRPNAPWYYGSLQEDNEQGLWIGCYEEREAHANTTETEQQLFCWPNPTTEYLYVLPDPHSSSIEVFDLQGHMVLQQMTDGKGICQLDLSLVASGSYLVVKRDNRSLATSTAMIIRQ
;
A
#
# COMPACT_ATOMS: atom_id res chain seq x y z
N MET A 1 -12.97 13.47 26.26
CA MET A 1 -13.90 14.55 25.82
C MET A 1 -13.24 15.95 25.76
N LYS A 2 -12.03 16.10 25.22
CA LYS A 2 -11.36 17.43 25.02
C LYS A 2 -10.83 17.67 23.60
N ALA A 3 -10.57 16.62 22.82
CA ALA A 3 -10.11 16.69 21.42
C ALA A 3 -11.00 17.55 20.50
N THR A 4 -12.27 17.76 20.87
CA THR A 4 -13.25 18.55 20.14
C THR A 4 -12.91 20.05 20.02
N TYR A 5 -11.88 20.56 20.71
CA TYR A 5 -11.59 22.01 20.79
C TYR A 5 -10.58 22.57 19.76
N THR A 6 -9.59 21.80 19.30
CA THR A 6 -8.56 22.34 18.36
C THR A 6 -9.12 22.47 16.94
N HIS A 7 -9.85 21.46 16.46
CA HIS A 7 -10.68 21.58 15.25
C HIS A 7 -11.71 22.71 15.38
N PHE A 8 -12.18 23.04 16.59
CA PHE A 8 -13.10 24.17 16.82
C PHE A 8 -12.44 25.51 16.49
N LEU A 9 -11.15 25.70 16.79
CA LEU A 9 -10.44 26.95 16.52
C LEU A 9 -10.08 27.13 15.03
N ARG A 10 -9.63 26.06 14.33
CA ARG A 10 -9.47 26.12 12.86
C ARG A 10 -10.83 26.31 12.16
N ARG A 11 -11.89 25.60 12.57
CA ARG A 11 -13.27 25.84 12.09
C ARG A 11 -13.74 27.28 12.35
N TRP A 12 -13.36 27.91 13.47
CA TRP A 12 -13.65 29.33 13.71
C TRP A 12 -12.87 30.29 12.81
N CYS A 13 -11.79 29.91 12.12
CA CYS A 13 -11.17 30.79 11.12
C CYS A 13 -12.01 30.84 9.84
N VAL A 14 -12.37 29.69 9.26
CA VAL A 14 -13.28 29.61 8.10
C VAL A 14 -14.65 30.24 8.43
N LEU A 15 -15.21 29.90 9.60
CA LEU A 15 -16.49 30.43 10.04
C LEU A 15 -16.42 31.93 10.40
N CYS A 16 -15.32 32.44 10.97
CA CYS A 16 -15.17 33.89 11.15
C CYS A 16 -15.02 34.61 9.81
N TYR A 17 -14.32 34.04 8.82
CA TYR A 17 -14.24 34.65 7.50
C TYR A 17 -15.63 34.73 6.87
N ALA A 18 -16.41 33.65 6.89
CA ALA A 18 -17.81 33.62 6.42
C ALA A 18 -18.79 34.50 7.23
N ILE A 19 -18.51 34.78 8.52
CA ILE A 19 -19.36 35.63 9.39
C ILE A 19 -18.98 37.12 9.30
N PHE A 20 -17.71 37.45 9.06
CA PHE A 20 -17.27 38.85 8.85
C PHE A 20 -17.41 39.28 7.38
N ALA A 21 -17.17 38.40 6.40
CA ALA A 21 -17.46 38.62 4.99
C ALA A 21 -18.91 38.28 4.67
N GLY A 22 -19.83 39.18 5.04
CA GLY A 22 -21.25 38.97 4.80
C GLY A 22 -21.62 38.86 3.31
N LEU A 23 -22.24 37.74 2.92
CA LEU A 23 -22.90 37.48 1.63
C LEU A 23 -22.00 37.28 0.40
N THR A 24 -21.01 36.37 0.47
CA THR A 24 -20.32 35.83 -0.72
C THR A 24 -20.56 34.32 -0.89
N GLN A 25 -21.02 33.89 -2.07
CA GLN A 25 -21.31 32.49 -2.42
C GLN A 25 -20.08 31.75 -2.98
N THR A 26 -18.89 32.16 -2.57
CA THR A 26 -17.60 31.73 -3.13
C THR A 26 -17.13 30.41 -2.50
N ALA A 27 -16.56 29.52 -3.30
CA ALA A 27 -15.72 28.43 -2.80
C ALA A 27 -14.48 28.99 -2.09
N SER A 28 -13.75 28.14 -1.36
CA SER A 28 -12.50 28.52 -0.71
C SER A 28 -11.40 27.54 -1.08
N ALA A 29 -10.38 28.07 -1.76
CA ALA A 29 -9.11 27.39 -1.94
C ALA A 29 -8.26 27.53 -0.66
N GLN A 30 -7.47 26.50 -0.36
CA GLN A 30 -6.33 26.59 0.56
C GLN A 30 -5.07 26.08 -0.14
N PHE A 31 -3.91 26.40 0.42
CA PHE A 31 -2.61 25.97 -0.06
C PHE A 31 -2.04 25.05 1.01
N LEU A 32 -1.74 23.80 0.65
CA LEU A 32 -1.13 22.80 1.53
C LEU A 32 -0.09 22.04 0.70
N ASP A 33 1.18 22.21 1.04
CA ASP A 33 2.30 21.31 0.69
C ASP A 33 2.30 20.82 -0.78
N ASN A 34 2.30 21.79 -1.70
CA ASN A 34 2.29 21.69 -3.18
C ASN A 34 0.94 21.38 -3.86
N ASP A 35 -0.10 20.92 -3.15
CA ASP A 35 -1.43 20.66 -3.71
C ASP A 35 -2.37 21.88 -3.54
N TYR A 36 -3.26 22.10 -4.53
CA TYR A 36 -4.37 23.06 -4.42
C TYR A 36 -5.70 22.35 -4.11
N GLU A 37 -6.17 22.50 -2.87
CA GLU A 37 -7.48 22.00 -2.45
C GLU A 37 -8.58 23.06 -2.62
N LEU A 38 -9.63 22.74 -3.37
CA LEU A 38 -10.83 23.57 -3.49
C LEU A 38 -12.03 22.91 -2.80
N TYR A 39 -12.53 23.56 -1.74
CA TYR A 39 -13.68 23.08 -0.98
C TYR A 39 -15.00 23.79 -1.35
N GLY A 40 -16.06 23.00 -1.50
CA GLY A 40 -17.42 23.48 -1.72
C GLY A 40 -17.99 24.15 -0.46
N ASN A 41 -18.36 25.43 -0.54
CA ASN A 41 -18.93 26.15 0.62
C ASN A 41 -20.46 26.02 0.76
N LEU A 42 -21.06 24.97 0.19
CA LEU A 42 -22.50 24.72 0.19
C LEU A 42 -22.82 23.23 0.29
N ASN A 43 -23.68 22.87 1.25
CA ASN A 43 -24.19 21.52 1.45
C ASN A 43 -24.89 21.00 0.17
N GLN A 44 -24.56 19.79 -0.25
CA GLN A 44 -25.15 19.10 -1.40
C GLN A 44 -24.98 19.84 -2.74
N ALA A 45 -23.78 20.40 -2.98
CA ALA A 45 -23.42 21.03 -4.25
C ALA A 45 -22.71 20.07 -5.24
N ALA A 46 -22.07 19.02 -4.71
CA ALA A 46 -21.30 18.01 -5.45
C ALA A 46 -20.16 18.60 -6.32
N LEU A 47 -19.36 19.50 -5.73
CA LEU A 47 -18.15 20.02 -6.35
C LEU A 47 -17.20 18.88 -6.72
N GLY A 48 -16.70 18.85 -7.96
CA GLY A 48 -15.86 17.75 -8.46
C GLY A 48 -16.65 16.60 -9.08
N SER A 49 -17.91 16.83 -9.47
CA SER A 49 -18.67 15.86 -10.29
C SER A 49 -18.19 15.75 -11.74
N SER A 50 -17.36 16.71 -12.18
CA SER A 50 -16.67 16.74 -13.48
C SER A 50 -15.58 17.82 -13.38
N VAL A 51 -14.38 17.51 -13.85
CA VAL A 51 -13.20 18.38 -13.90
C VAL A 51 -12.51 18.23 -15.25
N PHE A 52 -11.85 19.29 -15.74
CA PHE A 52 -11.04 19.25 -16.97
C PHE A 52 -10.11 20.47 -17.04
N THR A 53 -9.04 20.40 -17.83
CA THR A 53 -8.33 21.61 -18.29
C THR A 53 -9.28 22.53 -19.06
N ALA A 54 -9.08 23.85 -18.95
CA ALA A 54 -9.71 24.81 -19.83
C ALA A 54 -8.84 25.16 -21.05
N GLY A 55 -7.57 24.75 -21.06
CA GLY A 55 -6.52 25.42 -21.83
C GLY A 55 -6.22 26.81 -21.26
N ASP A 56 -5.35 27.58 -21.91
CA ASP A 56 -5.11 28.99 -21.56
C ASP A 56 -6.33 29.84 -21.98
N ILE A 57 -7.22 30.19 -21.04
CA ILE A 57 -8.39 31.05 -21.29
C ILE A 57 -7.94 32.51 -21.41
N ASN A 58 -6.81 32.88 -20.80
CA ASN A 58 -6.47 34.27 -20.49
C ASN A 58 -5.29 34.86 -21.27
N GLY A 59 -4.56 34.03 -22.02
CA GLY A 59 -3.46 34.39 -22.90
C GLY A 59 -2.15 34.72 -22.18
N ASP A 60 -1.92 34.16 -20.98
CA ASP A 60 -0.67 34.37 -20.22
C ASP A 60 0.37 33.25 -20.40
N GLY A 61 -0.03 32.12 -21.00
CA GLY A 61 0.82 30.97 -21.28
C GLY A 61 0.70 29.81 -20.28
N LEU A 62 -0.14 29.92 -19.25
CA LEU A 62 -0.50 28.81 -18.36
C LEU A 62 -1.80 28.12 -18.80
N SER A 63 -1.96 26.87 -18.42
CA SER A 63 -3.24 26.18 -18.53
C SER A 63 -4.16 26.61 -17.39
N ASP A 64 -5.42 26.92 -17.69
CA ASP A 64 -6.47 27.16 -16.69
C ASP A 64 -7.29 25.88 -16.46
N TRP A 65 -8.16 25.83 -15.44
CA TRP A 65 -8.95 24.62 -15.13
C TRP A 65 -10.44 24.86 -14.83
N LEU A 66 -11.24 23.82 -15.02
CA LEU A 66 -12.70 23.78 -14.84
C LEU A 66 -13.09 22.78 -13.76
N ALA A 67 -14.03 23.17 -12.88
CA ALA A 67 -14.63 22.28 -11.88
C ALA A 67 -16.14 22.50 -11.76
N ALA A 68 -16.92 21.42 -11.78
CA ALA A 68 -18.38 21.52 -11.77
C ALA A 68 -19.03 21.20 -10.41
N GLU A 69 -20.11 21.95 -10.11
CA GLU A 69 -21.09 21.69 -9.05
C GLU A 69 -22.49 21.53 -9.67
N PRO A 70 -22.83 20.39 -10.31
CA PRO A 70 -24.11 20.22 -11.01
C PRO A 70 -25.33 20.24 -10.08
N ASP A 71 -25.14 19.95 -8.78
CA ASP A 71 -26.21 19.98 -7.78
C ASP A 71 -26.42 21.37 -7.14
N TYR A 72 -25.57 22.35 -7.47
CA TYR A 72 -25.61 23.71 -6.94
C TYR A 72 -27.02 24.32 -6.89
N LYS A 73 -27.33 24.91 -5.73
CA LYS A 73 -28.62 25.54 -5.44
C LYS A 73 -28.57 27.05 -5.59
N ASN A 74 -29.02 27.54 -6.74
CA ASN A 74 -29.19 28.96 -7.01
C ASN A 74 -30.50 29.51 -6.39
N GLY A 75 -30.46 29.87 -5.10
CA GLY A 75 -31.57 30.53 -4.41
C GLY A 75 -32.83 29.65 -4.28
N SER A 76 -33.78 29.80 -5.21
CA SER A 76 -35.01 28.97 -5.25
C SER A 76 -34.87 27.72 -6.13
N TYR A 77 -33.85 27.66 -6.99
CA TYR A 77 -33.65 26.57 -7.94
C TYR A 77 -32.69 25.53 -7.33
N ASN A 78 -33.17 24.30 -7.15
CA ASN A 78 -32.37 23.18 -6.63
C ASN A 78 -31.74 22.43 -7.80
N LYS A 79 -30.47 22.03 -7.71
CA LYS A 79 -29.76 21.34 -8.80
C LYS A 79 -29.86 22.14 -10.12
N GLU A 80 -29.67 23.45 -10.01
CA GLU A 80 -29.52 24.31 -11.20
C GLU A 80 -28.16 24.06 -11.83
N GLY A 81 -27.13 23.93 -10.98
CA GLY A 81 -25.75 23.72 -11.38
C GLY A 81 -24.95 25.02 -11.52
N ARG A 82 -23.63 24.94 -11.29
CA ARG A 82 -22.65 25.97 -11.63
C ARG A 82 -21.33 25.33 -12.05
N VAL A 83 -20.49 26.12 -12.72
CA VAL A 83 -19.09 25.77 -13.01
C VAL A 83 -18.19 26.83 -12.39
N ILE A 84 -17.13 26.37 -11.74
CA ILE A 84 -16.01 27.17 -11.23
C ILE A 84 -14.88 27.07 -12.26
N ILE A 85 -14.22 28.18 -12.51
CA ILE A 85 -13.06 28.27 -13.40
C ILE A 85 -11.94 28.86 -12.56
N GLY A 86 -10.81 28.17 -12.45
CA GLY A 86 -9.59 28.75 -11.89
C GLY A 86 -8.70 29.25 -13.01
N LEU A 87 -8.42 30.56 -13.05
CA LEU A 87 -7.29 31.04 -13.84
C LEU A 87 -6.00 30.82 -13.06
N SER A 88 -5.06 30.10 -13.64
CA SER A 88 -3.82 29.68 -12.99
C SER A 88 -2.84 30.85 -12.82
N GLN A 89 -1.92 30.75 -11.86
CA GLN A 89 -0.90 31.77 -11.61
C GLN A 89 0.39 31.12 -11.09
N PRO A 90 1.59 31.57 -11.51
CA PRO A 90 2.84 31.09 -10.91
C PRO A 90 2.90 31.50 -9.44
N ASP A 91 3.26 30.57 -8.57
CA ASP A 91 3.43 30.76 -7.12
C ASP A 91 2.20 31.34 -6.36
N ALA A 92 0.98 31.34 -6.95
CA ALA A 92 -0.17 32.06 -6.39
C ALA A 92 -1.53 31.35 -6.61
N PRO A 93 -2.46 31.39 -5.62
CA PRO A 93 -3.75 30.72 -5.74
C PRO A 93 -4.60 31.21 -6.93
N PRO A 94 -5.25 30.31 -7.68
CA PRO A 94 -5.92 30.64 -8.93
C PRO A 94 -7.08 31.61 -8.76
N VAL A 95 -7.27 32.50 -9.74
CA VAL A 95 -8.32 33.51 -9.73
C VAL A 95 -9.65 32.87 -10.14
N LEU A 96 -10.53 32.65 -9.15
CA LEU A 96 -11.78 31.93 -9.34
C LEU A 96 -12.90 32.77 -9.99
N PHE A 97 -13.36 32.34 -11.17
CA PHE A 97 -14.58 32.79 -11.82
C PHE A 97 -15.71 31.77 -11.64
N TYR A 98 -16.96 32.22 -11.81
CA TYR A 98 -18.16 31.39 -11.60
C TYR A 98 -19.15 31.58 -12.75
N LEU A 99 -19.46 30.51 -13.47
CA LEU A 99 -20.51 30.48 -14.50
C LEU A 99 -21.77 29.79 -13.97
N THR A 100 -22.92 30.32 -14.37
CA THR A 100 -24.25 29.75 -14.11
C THR A 100 -25.07 29.80 -15.41
N ALA A 101 -26.12 28.99 -15.48
CA ALA A 101 -26.95 28.93 -16.68
C ALA A 101 -27.61 30.29 -16.99
N PRO A 102 -27.74 30.67 -18.28
CA PRO A 102 -28.40 31.91 -18.68
C PRO A 102 -29.92 31.91 -18.42
N VAL A 103 -30.50 30.73 -18.14
CA VAL A 103 -31.90 30.52 -17.82
C VAL A 103 -31.98 29.69 -16.54
N HIS A 104 -32.48 30.29 -15.46
CA HIS A 104 -32.53 29.67 -14.14
C HIS A 104 -33.73 28.71 -14.01
N GLN A 105 -33.47 27.41 -13.88
CA GLN A 105 -34.48 26.38 -13.60
C GLN A 105 -33.90 25.21 -12.79
N SER A 106 -34.73 24.60 -11.94
CA SER A 106 -34.33 23.45 -11.11
C SER A 106 -34.11 22.19 -11.96
N LEU A 107 -33.22 21.31 -11.50
CA LEU A 107 -32.91 19.99 -12.10
C LEU A 107 -32.31 20.06 -13.52
N GLN A 108 -31.68 21.16 -13.93
CA GLN A 108 -31.00 21.22 -15.23
C GLN A 108 -29.55 20.74 -15.22
N TYR A 109 -28.91 20.73 -14.04
CA TYR A 109 -27.53 20.26 -13.84
C TYR A 109 -26.52 20.94 -14.78
N PHE A 110 -26.47 22.27 -14.80
CA PHE A 110 -25.44 23.01 -15.54
C PHE A 110 -24.05 22.72 -14.95
N GLY A 111 -23.11 22.28 -15.79
CA GLY A 111 -21.91 21.60 -15.32
C GLY A 111 -22.12 20.09 -15.11
N SER A 112 -23.05 19.46 -15.84
CA SER A 112 -23.19 18.00 -15.81
C SER A 112 -22.05 17.23 -16.48
N SER A 113 -21.26 17.97 -17.26
CA SER A 113 -19.92 17.70 -17.78
C SER A 113 -19.32 19.05 -18.18
N VAL A 114 -17.99 19.16 -18.10
CA VAL A 114 -17.22 20.35 -18.53
C VAL A 114 -16.02 19.91 -19.36
N SER A 115 -15.62 20.74 -20.31
CA SER A 115 -14.38 20.57 -21.09
C SER A 115 -13.95 21.93 -21.65
N THR A 116 -12.71 22.04 -22.12
CA THR A 116 -12.37 23.10 -23.06
C THR A 116 -13.11 22.88 -24.38
N ALA A 117 -13.46 23.96 -25.07
CA ALA A 117 -13.83 23.89 -26.48
C ALA A 117 -12.58 23.99 -27.40
N CYS A 118 -11.38 24.14 -26.79
CA CYS A 118 -10.19 24.72 -27.41
C CYS A 118 -10.52 26.11 -28.00
N ASP A 119 -9.69 26.65 -28.89
CA ASP A 119 -10.01 27.91 -29.58
C ASP A 119 -10.92 27.60 -30.80
N VAL A 120 -12.25 27.82 -30.66
CA VAL A 120 -13.22 27.56 -31.74
C VAL A 120 -13.37 28.72 -32.73
N ASN A 121 -12.64 29.82 -32.49
CA ASN A 121 -12.84 31.10 -33.18
C ASN A 121 -11.55 31.66 -33.84
N ALA A 122 -10.39 31.12 -33.47
CA ALA A 122 -9.03 31.47 -33.86
C ALA A 122 -8.57 32.89 -33.43
N ASP A 123 -8.97 33.37 -32.26
CA ASP A 123 -8.47 34.64 -31.68
C ASP A 123 -7.29 34.49 -30.70
N GLY A 124 -6.95 33.26 -30.31
CA GLY A 124 -5.79 32.92 -29.50
C GLY A 124 -6.07 32.73 -28.01
N TYR A 125 -7.34 32.57 -27.61
CA TYR A 125 -7.73 32.21 -26.24
C TYR A 125 -8.53 30.90 -26.26
N SER A 126 -8.47 30.13 -25.18
CA SER A 126 -9.21 28.87 -25.05
C SER A 126 -10.65 29.14 -24.63
N ASP A 127 -11.61 28.60 -25.39
CA ASP A 127 -13.04 28.74 -25.14
C ASP A 127 -13.56 27.59 -24.25
N ILE A 128 -14.71 27.78 -23.59
CA ILE A 128 -15.19 26.88 -22.51
C ILE A 128 -16.51 26.20 -22.91
N LEU A 129 -16.58 24.87 -22.77
CA LEU A 129 -17.71 24.03 -23.14
C LEU A 129 -18.39 23.42 -21.89
N ILE A 130 -19.69 23.66 -21.73
CA ILE A 130 -20.46 23.20 -20.55
C ILE A 130 -21.73 22.46 -20.96
N GLY A 131 -21.92 21.25 -20.41
CA GLY A 131 -23.14 20.45 -20.54
C GLY A 131 -24.20 20.75 -19.46
N ALA A 132 -25.49 20.60 -19.82
CA ALA A 132 -26.62 20.65 -18.89
C ALA A 132 -27.67 19.58 -19.23
N LYS A 133 -27.43 18.34 -18.80
CA LYS A 133 -28.20 17.12 -19.17
C LYS A 133 -29.68 17.11 -18.77
N GLY A 134 -30.11 18.00 -17.88
CA GLY A 134 -31.50 18.18 -17.47
C GLY A 134 -32.22 19.39 -18.09
N TYR A 135 -31.53 20.21 -18.89
CA TYR A 135 -32.12 21.41 -19.49
C TYR A 135 -33.39 21.10 -20.30
N SER A 136 -34.36 22.01 -20.24
CA SER A 136 -35.68 21.90 -20.87
C SER A 136 -36.13 23.27 -21.43
N ASN A 137 -36.61 23.33 -22.68
CA ASN A 137 -37.08 24.57 -23.32
C ASN A 137 -38.32 24.37 -24.23
N GLY A 138 -39.09 23.33 -23.96
CA GLY A 138 -40.29 22.95 -24.72
C GLY A 138 -40.54 21.46 -24.57
N GLU A 139 -39.44 20.71 -24.61
CA GLU A 139 -39.34 19.29 -24.39
C GLU A 139 -38.73 19.00 -22.99
N THR A 140 -39.21 17.97 -22.30
CA THR A 140 -38.76 17.64 -20.94
C THR A 140 -37.37 16.98 -20.97
N ASN A 141 -36.39 17.48 -20.21
CA ASN A 141 -35.04 16.93 -20.09
C ASN A 141 -34.36 16.66 -21.45
N GLU A 142 -34.53 17.57 -22.41
CA GLU A 142 -33.91 17.46 -23.74
C GLU A 142 -32.39 17.65 -23.71
N GLY A 143 -31.90 18.41 -22.74
CA GLY A 143 -30.49 18.73 -22.53
C GLY A 143 -29.96 19.80 -23.49
N ALA A 144 -28.91 20.49 -23.05
CA ALA A 144 -28.25 21.55 -23.80
C ALA A 144 -26.74 21.57 -23.56
N ILE A 145 -26.03 22.23 -24.48
CA ILE A 145 -24.62 22.60 -24.37
C ILE A 145 -24.47 24.12 -24.54
N PHE A 146 -23.46 24.69 -23.88
CA PHE A 146 -23.17 26.12 -23.86
C PHE A 146 -21.68 26.36 -24.13
N VAL A 147 -21.38 27.42 -24.88
CA VAL A 147 -20.02 27.92 -25.12
C VAL A 147 -19.90 29.35 -24.60
N PHE A 148 -18.81 29.58 -23.86
CA PHE A 148 -18.36 30.87 -23.35
C PHE A 148 -16.96 31.12 -23.90
N TYR A 149 -16.62 32.37 -24.21
CA TYR A 149 -15.34 32.70 -24.85
C TYR A 149 -14.23 33.06 -23.86
N GLY A 150 -13.00 32.72 -24.23
CA GLY A 150 -11.79 33.19 -23.56
C GLY A 150 -11.51 34.67 -23.83
N SER A 151 -10.62 35.27 -23.03
CA SER A 151 -10.13 36.64 -23.26
C SER A 151 -8.98 36.99 -22.31
N VAL A 152 -8.22 38.04 -22.64
CA VAL A 152 -7.19 38.71 -21.80
C VAL A 152 -7.68 39.30 -20.46
N SER A 153 -8.88 38.92 -20.00
CA SER A 153 -9.44 39.25 -18.69
C SER A 153 -10.10 38.03 -18.02
N GLY A 154 -9.81 36.83 -18.50
CA GLY A 154 -10.52 35.61 -18.16
C GLY A 154 -11.78 35.38 -19.01
N PRO A 155 -12.65 34.44 -18.60
CA PRO A 155 -13.83 34.03 -19.36
C PRO A 155 -14.87 35.16 -19.48
N ASP A 156 -15.46 35.32 -20.67
CA ASP A 156 -16.69 36.11 -20.82
C ASP A 156 -17.84 35.37 -20.09
N THR A 157 -18.41 36.02 -19.08
CA THR A 157 -19.56 35.47 -18.31
C THR A 157 -20.87 35.40 -19.11
N THR A 158 -20.89 35.86 -20.36
CA THR A 158 -22.05 35.76 -21.26
C THR A 158 -21.92 34.58 -22.21
N VAL A 159 -23.00 33.80 -22.33
CA VAL A 159 -23.08 32.69 -23.29
C VAL A 159 -22.98 33.25 -24.71
N PHE A 160 -21.92 32.88 -25.43
CA PHE A 160 -21.77 33.21 -26.84
C PHE A 160 -22.71 32.34 -27.70
N TRP A 161 -22.72 31.03 -27.44
CA TRP A 161 -23.50 30.05 -28.20
C TRP A 161 -24.12 28.99 -27.30
N MET A 162 -25.29 28.49 -27.70
CA MET A 162 -25.91 27.32 -27.08
C MET A 162 -26.67 26.48 -28.10
N TYR A 163 -26.82 25.19 -27.82
CA TYR A 163 -27.63 24.28 -28.62
C TYR A 163 -28.40 23.30 -27.72
N GLU A 164 -29.67 23.09 -28.03
CA GLU A 164 -30.60 22.21 -27.30
C GLU A 164 -31.13 21.10 -28.23
N SER A 165 -31.37 19.90 -27.71
CA SER A 165 -31.56 18.73 -28.58
C SER A 165 -32.88 18.71 -29.37
N ASN A 166 -33.89 19.50 -28.96
CA ASN A 166 -35.26 19.50 -29.50
C ASN A 166 -35.86 18.08 -29.47
N SER A 167 -35.63 17.35 -28.36
CA SER A 167 -36.00 15.95 -28.21
C SER A 167 -36.19 15.56 -26.74
N GLU A 168 -37.44 15.29 -26.35
CA GLU A 168 -37.80 14.89 -24.98
C GLU A 168 -36.93 13.72 -24.47
N THR A 169 -36.44 13.87 -23.24
CA THR A 169 -35.56 12.97 -22.48
C THR A 169 -34.21 12.64 -23.10
N ALA A 170 -33.76 13.31 -24.17
CA ALA A 170 -32.50 12.94 -24.84
C ALA A 170 -31.22 13.20 -24.02
N SER A 171 -31.27 14.10 -23.04
CA SER A 171 -30.15 14.47 -22.15
C SER A 171 -28.85 14.81 -22.88
N LEU A 172 -28.94 15.70 -23.88
CA LEU A 172 -27.76 16.31 -24.51
C LEU A 172 -26.92 17.07 -23.47
N GLY A 173 -25.59 17.00 -23.59
CA GLY A 173 -24.68 17.54 -22.59
C GLY A 173 -24.55 16.62 -21.37
N THR A 174 -24.76 15.31 -21.55
CA THR A 174 -24.35 14.31 -20.55
C THR A 174 -22.83 14.24 -20.48
N SER A 175 -22.18 14.13 -21.63
CA SER A 175 -20.74 14.34 -21.82
C SER A 175 -20.50 15.31 -22.99
N VAL A 176 -19.39 16.05 -22.93
CA VAL A 176 -18.95 17.07 -23.89
C VAL A 176 -17.42 17.09 -23.97
N SER A 177 -16.86 17.37 -25.15
CA SER A 177 -15.41 17.43 -25.37
C SER A 177 -15.10 18.39 -26.53
N GLY A 178 -13.98 19.12 -26.44
CA GLY A 178 -13.35 19.78 -27.58
C GLY A 178 -12.31 18.86 -28.22
N PRO A 179 -12.63 18.10 -29.29
CA PRO A 179 -11.68 17.18 -29.92
C PRO A 179 -10.50 17.86 -30.65
N GLY A 180 -10.53 19.19 -30.85
CA GLY A 180 -9.61 19.90 -31.74
C GLY A 180 -10.17 20.05 -33.15
N ASP A 181 -9.32 20.27 -34.16
CA ASP A 181 -9.74 20.44 -35.56
C ASP A 181 -9.93 19.06 -36.24
N VAL A 182 -11.18 18.60 -36.30
CA VAL A 182 -11.55 17.30 -36.87
C VAL A 182 -11.64 17.38 -38.40
N ASN A 183 -11.72 18.58 -38.98
CA ASN A 183 -12.06 18.78 -40.39
C ASN A 183 -10.91 19.36 -41.24
N GLY A 184 -9.89 19.94 -40.61
CA GLY A 184 -8.69 20.52 -41.19
C GLY A 184 -8.87 21.93 -41.76
N ASP A 185 -9.80 22.74 -41.23
CA ASP A 185 -10.01 24.12 -41.66
C ASP A 185 -9.36 25.20 -40.75
N GLY A 186 -8.75 24.78 -39.64
CA GLY A 186 -7.92 25.62 -38.76
C GLY A 186 -8.65 26.21 -37.55
N TYR A 187 -9.81 25.66 -37.18
CA TYR A 187 -10.60 26.05 -36.00
C TYR A 187 -10.95 24.82 -35.18
N SER A 188 -11.10 24.97 -33.87
CA SER A 188 -11.46 23.84 -33.01
C SER A 188 -12.95 23.49 -33.13
N ASP A 189 -13.25 22.19 -33.09
CA ASP A 189 -14.60 21.64 -33.18
C ASP A 189 -15.14 21.22 -31.80
N ILE A 190 -16.45 20.98 -31.71
CA ILE A 190 -17.17 20.64 -30.46
C ILE A 190 -17.92 19.31 -30.60
N LEU A 191 -17.62 18.36 -29.72
CA LEU A 191 -18.27 17.04 -29.61
C LEU A 191 -19.22 16.99 -28.39
N ALA A 192 -20.42 16.44 -28.56
CA ALA A 192 -21.41 16.33 -27.48
C ALA A 192 -22.27 15.06 -27.53
N GLY A 193 -22.46 14.43 -26.37
CA GLY A 193 -23.25 13.21 -26.16
C GLY A 193 -24.69 13.46 -25.70
N ALA A 194 -25.62 12.65 -26.22
CA ALA A 194 -27.04 12.61 -25.87
C ALA A 194 -27.53 11.14 -25.77
N PRO A 195 -27.19 10.40 -24.69
CA PRO A 195 -27.28 8.94 -24.64
C PRO A 195 -28.71 8.40 -24.59
N LEU A 196 -29.65 9.20 -24.09
CA LEU A 196 -31.05 8.80 -23.94
C LEU A 196 -31.91 9.14 -25.17
N TYR A 197 -31.28 9.68 -26.23
CA TYR A 197 -31.97 10.05 -27.47
C TYR A 197 -32.76 8.87 -28.10
N GLU A 198 -34.02 9.11 -28.49
CA GLU A 198 -34.88 8.17 -29.20
C GLU A 198 -35.30 8.71 -30.58
N SER A 199 -34.98 8.04 -31.69
CA SER A 199 -35.47 8.50 -33.01
C SER A 199 -36.88 8.03 -33.37
N THR A 200 -37.28 6.86 -32.88
CA THR A 200 -38.51 6.16 -33.29
C THR A 200 -38.99 5.18 -32.21
N PRO A 201 -40.30 4.89 -32.12
CA PRO A 201 -40.82 3.85 -31.23
C PRO A 201 -40.15 2.49 -31.49
N GLY A 202 -39.47 1.96 -30.48
CA GLY A 202 -38.66 0.73 -30.59
C GLY A 202 -37.15 0.95 -30.72
N LYS A 203 -36.68 2.21 -30.78
CA LYS A 203 -35.28 2.62 -30.62
C LYS A 203 -35.12 3.53 -29.40
N LYS A 204 -35.61 3.05 -28.25
CA LYS A 204 -35.45 3.72 -26.96
C LYS A 204 -33.99 3.80 -26.57
N ASN A 205 -33.54 4.90 -25.96
CA ASN A 205 -32.16 5.10 -25.49
C ASN A 205 -31.10 4.62 -26.50
N GLU A 206 -31.29 4.92 -27.79
CA GLU A 206 -30.31 4.51 -28.81
C GLU A 206 -29.07 5.40 -28.80
N GLY A 207 -29.20 6.60 -28.24
CA GLY A 207 -28.12 7.56 -28.12
C GLY A 207 -27.72 8.22 -29.44
N ARG A 208 -27.05 9.35 -29.30
CA ARG A 208 -26.53 10.16 -30.39
C ARG A 208 -25.32 10.95 -29.93
N ILE A 209 -24.38 11.12 -30.83
CA ILE A 209 -23.33 12.14 -30.74
C ILE A 209 -23.53 13.21 -31.82
N TYR A 210 -23.08 14.42 -31.51
CA TYR A 210 -23.11 15.62 -32.34
C TYR A 210 -21.70 16.19 -32.44
N LEU A 211 -21.25 16.55 -33.64
CA LEU A 211 -19.99 17.29 -33.87
C LEU A 211 -20.31 18.60 -34.60
N PHE A 212 -20.07 19.73 -33.96
CA PHE A 212 -20.24 21.08 -34.50
C PHE A 212 -18.89 21.66 -34.86
N TYR A 213 -18.79 22.29 -36.03
CA TYR A 213 -17.51 22.81 -36.52
C TYR A 213 -17.21 24.23 -36.01
N GLY A 214 -15.93 24.56 -35.80
CA GLY A 214 -15.46 25.93 -35.53
C GLY A 214 -15.56 26.87 -36.74
N SER A 215 -15.29 28.17 -36.54
CA SER A 215 -15.04 29.14 -37.64
C SER A 215 -14.61 30.50 -37.09
N ALA A 216 -14.13 31.41 -37.95
CA ALA A 216 -13.86 32.82 -37.60
C ALA A 216 -15.11 33.63 -37.16
N GLU A 217 -16.31 33.06 -37.25
CA GLU A 217 -17.55 33.61 -36.70
C GLU A 217 -18.12 32.76 -35.54
N GLY A 218 -17.30 31.84 -35.00
CA GLY A 218 -17.64 30.89 -33.94
C GLY A 218 -18.33 29.62 -34.44
N VAL A 219 -19.04 28.95 -33.52
CA VAL A 219 -19.63 27.61 -33.75
C VAL A 219 -20.65 27.58 -34.89
N GLN A 220 -20.44 26.69 -35.87
CA GLN A 220 -21.28 26.58 -37.06
C GLN A 220 -22.67 25.97 -36.75
N THR A 221 -23.68 26.85 -36.69
CA THR A 221 -25.08 26.50 -36.36
C THR A 221 -25.80 25.60 -37.38
N ALA A 222 -25.22 25.35 -38.55
CA ALA A 222 -25.82 24.53 -39.61
C ALA A 222 -24.74 23.80 -40.42
N GLY A 223 -25.01 22.54 -40.80
CA GLY A 223 -24.03 21.69 -41.52
C GLY A 223 -23.35 20.64 -40.63
N PHE A 224 -23.39 20.84 -39.31
CA PHE A 224 -22.83 19.96 -38.27
C PHE A 224 -23.21 18.47 -38.40
N TRP A 225 -22.23 17.61 -38.12
CA TRP A 225 -22.31 16.15 -38.21
C TRP A 225 -23.01 15.56 -36.98
N LYS A 226 -23.63 14.38 -37.14
CA LYS A 226 -24.32 13.65 -36.07
C LYS A 226 -24.66 12.22 -36.48
N ILE A 227 -24.46 11.27 -35.58
CA ILE A 227 -24.76 9.84 -35.79
C ILE A 227 -25.47 9.24 -34.57
N ARG A 228 -26.23 8.15 -34.78
CA ARG A 228 -27.05 7.48 -33.76
C ARG A 228 -26.40 6.14 -33.38
N GLY A 229 -26.63 5.65 -32.16
CA GLY A 229 -26.22 4.29 -31.79
C GLY A 229 -26.93 3.22 -32.64
N GLY A 230 -28.19 3.48 -33.01
CA GLY A 230 -28.94 2.68 -33.98
C GLY A 230 -29.54 1.39 -33.40
N ASN A 231 -29.29 1.06 -32.14
CA ASN A 231 -29.85 -0.07 -31.39
C ASN A 231 -30.54 0.43 -30.12
N ALA A 232 -31.63 -0.23 -29.71
CA ALA A 232 -32.33 0.17 -28.50
C ALA A 232 -31.50 -0.14 -27.25
N ASN A 233 -31.42 0.83 -26.34
CA ASN A 233 -30.56 0.85 -25.16
C ASN A 233 -29.06 0.77 -25.48
N ALA A 234 -28.60 1.25 -26.63
CA ALA A 234 -27.16 1.34 -26.91
C ALA A 234 -26.46 2.45 -26.09
N LYS A 235 -27.18 3.51 -25.68
CA LYS A 235 -26.64 4.67 -24.97
C LYS A 235 -25.44 5.35 -25.69
N LEU A 236 -25.40 5.42 -27.04
CA LEU A 236 -24.27 6.07 -27.74
C LEU A 236 -24.12 7.54 -27.33
N GLY A 237 -22.90 7.93 -26.97
CA GLY A 237 -22.61 9.23 -26.38
C GLY A 237 -23.05 9.29 -24.92
N ALA A 238 -22.92 8.19 -24.17
CA ALA A 238 -22.92 8.21 -22.71
C ALA A 238 -21.73 9.02 -22.22
N ASP A 239 -20.57 8.71 -22.82
CA ASP A 239 -19.37 9.53 -22.79
C ASP A 239 -18.80 9.73 -24.21
N VAL A 240 -18.02 10.79 -24.41
CA VAL A 240 -17.40 11.21 -25.68
C VAL A 240 -16.08 11.94 -25.43
N SER A 241 -15.06 11.65 -26.24
CA SER A 241 -13.79 12.39 -26.19
C SER A 241 -13.12 12.48 -27.57
N GLY A 242 -12.16 13.39 -27.71
CA GLY A 242 -11.17 13.31 -28.78
C GLY A 242 -10.33 12.04 -28.62
N ALA A 243 -9.77 11.55 -29.73
CA ALA A 243 -8.93 10.35 -29.77
C ALA A 243 -7.49 10.67 -30.22
N GLY A 244 -7.07 11.92 -30.09
CA GLY A 244 -5.82 12.44 -30.69
C GLY A 244 -5.86 12.36 -32.21
N ASP A 245 -4.75 11.96 -32.82
CA ASP A 245 -4.67 11.46 -34.20
C ASP A 245 -4.18 10.00 -34.11
N PHE A 246 -5.12 9.04 -34.04
CA PHE A 246 -4.78 7.62 -33.85
C PHE A 246 -4.28 6.97 -35.15
N ASN A 247 -4.40 7.69 -36.28
CA ASN A 247 -4.16 7.15 -37.62
C ASN A 247 -3.00 7.85 -38.37
N ALA A 248 -2.45 8.91 -37.79
CA ALA A 248 -1.37 9.77 -38.27
C ALA A 248 -1.64 10.41 -39.66
N ASP A 249 -2.89 10.86 -39.90
CA ASP A 249 -3.27 11.56 -41.14
C ASP A 249 -3.40 13.09 -41.01
N GLY A 250 -3.25 13.63 -39.80
CA GLY A 250 -3.16 15.06 -39.50
C GLY A 250 -4.49 15.74 -39.19
N TYR A 251 -5.53 14.99 -38.81
CA TYR A 251 -6.83 15.49 -38.37
C TYR A 251 -7.12 14.96 -36.96
N ALA A 252 -7.94 15.69 -36.18
CA ALA A 252 -8.39 15.17 -34.91
C ALA A 252 -9.43 14.05 -35.08
N ASP A 253 -9.20 12.95 -34.37
CA ASP A 253 -10.05 11.78 -34.31
C ASP A 253 -10.95 11.82 -33.06
N LEU A 254 -11.94 10.93 -32.96
CA LEU A 254 -12.91 10.92 -31.84
C LEU A 254 -13.44 9.54 -31.46
N VAL A 255 -13.63 9.35 -30.15
CA VAL A 255 -14.17 8.15 -29.52
C VAL A 255 -15.51 8.45 -28.82
N ALA A 256 -16.44 7.50 -28.87
CA ALA A 256 -17.76 7.62 -28.24
C ALA A 256 -18.21 6.32 -27.58
N GLY A 257 -18.50 6.39 -26.28
CA GLY A 257 -19.00 5.29 -25.47
C GLY A 257 -20.44 4.91 -25.80
N MET A 258 -20.73 3.61 -25.76
CA MET A 258 -22.08 3.03 -25.87
C MET A 258 -22.24 1.85 -24.88
N PRO A 259 -22.26 2.13 -23.55
CA PRO A 259 -22.15 1.14 -22.46
C PRO A 259 -23.42 0.30 -22.24
N GLY A 260 -24.33 0.28 -23.22
CA GLY A 260 -25.56 -0.47 -23.17
C GLY A 260 -25.52 -1.74 -24.03
N LYS A 261 -26.47 -1.86 -24.95
CA LYS A 261 -26.68 -3.06 -25.75
C LYS A 261 -26.08 -2.99 -27.17
N SER A 262 -25.04 -3.81 -27.37
CA SER A 262 -24.49 -4.17 -28.68
C SER A 262 -25.51 -4.83 -29.62
N SER A 263 -25.24 -4.77 -30.93
CA SER A 263 -25.95 -5.53 -31.97
C SER A 263 -25.44 -6.97 -32.16
N LEU A 264 -24.23 -7.30 -31.69
CA LEU A 264 -23.64 -8.63 -31.89
C LEU A 264 -24.15 -9.65 -30.87
N PHE A 265 -24.47 -9.19 -29.66
CA PHE A 265 -24.82 -10.05 -28.52
C PHE A 265 -26.26 -9.80 -28.03
N ALA A 266 -26.82 -10.80 -27.36
CA ALA A 266 -28.16 -10.69 -26.77
C ALA A 266 -28.20 -9.83 -25.50
N SER A 267 -27.05 -9.55 -24.89
CA SER A 267 -26.87 -8.91 -23.58
C SER A 267 -26.33 -7.48 -23.68
N ALA A 268 -26.31 -6.75 -22.56
CA ALA A 268 -25.80 -5.39 -22.46
C ALA A 268 -24.28 -5.37 -22.18
N CYS A 269 -23.48 -5.75 -23.16
CA CYS A 269 -22.01 -5.90 -23.11
C CYS A 269 -21.22 -4.61 -23.36
N GLY A 270 -21.90 -3.47 -23.40
CA GLY A 270 -21.27 -2.19 -23.75
C GLY A 270 -20.69 -2.14 -25.15
N GLY A 271 -19.76 -1.21 -25.33
CA GLY A 271 -18.98 -0.97 -26.54
C GLY A 271 -18.53 0.48 -26.68
N ALA A 272 -17.65 0.73 -27.63
CA ALA A 272 -17.24 2.08 -28.04
C ALA A 272 -17.16 2.16 -29.57
N ARG A 273 -17.21 3.38 -30.12
CA ARG A 273 -16.95 3.64 -31.55
C ARG A 273 -15.84 4.65 -31.69
N VAL A 274 -14.89 4.36 -32.57
CA VAL A 274 -13.78 5.23 -32.91
C VAL A 274 -13.94 5.66 -34.36
N TYR A 275 -13.85 6.97 -34.58
CA TYR A 275 -14.01 7.60 -35.88
C TYR A 275 -12.73 8.36 -36.24
N ALA A 276 -12.20 8.11 -37.44
CA ALA A 276 -11.18 8.96 -38.02
C ALA A 276 -11.80 10.29 -38.48
N GLY A 277 -11.06 11.39 -38.38
CA GLY A 277 -11.42 12.73 -38.82
C GLY A 277 -11.43 12.90 -40.34
N GLY A 278 -11.21 14.14 -40.79
CA GLY A 278 -10.94 14.48 -42.18
C GLY A 278 -11.93 15.46 -42.83
N PRO A 279 -11.61 15.98 -44.02
CA PRO A 279 -12.26 17.13 -44.67
C PRO A 279 -13.61 16.78 -45.33
N SER A 280 -14.26 15.70 -44.88
CA SER A 280 -15.64 15.32 -45.22
C SER A 280 -16.48 15.01 -43.98
N GLY A 281 -15.93 15.24 -42.78
CA GLY A 281 -16.48 14.85 -41.49
C GLY A 281 -16.20 13.38 -41.14
N PRO A 282 -16.42 12.98 -39.88
CA PRO A 282 -15.86 11.74 -39.34
C PRO A 282 -16.33 10.45 -40.03
N VAL A 283 -15.40 9.50 -40.16
CA VAL A 283 -15.56 8.17 -40.75
C VAL A 283 -15.38 7.11 -39.66
N LEU A 284 -16.34 6.18 -39.51
CA LEU A 284 -16.24 5.11 -38.53
C LEU A 284 -15.12 4.13 -38.91
N THR A 285 -14.13 3.96 -38.05
CA THR A 285 -12.95 3.11 -38.27
C THR A 285 -13.01 1.81 -37.46
N ALA A 286 -13.43 1.88 -36.20
CA ALA A 286 -13.59 0.71 -35.33
C ALA A 286 -14.87 0.79 -34.47
N THR A 287 -15.47 -0.37 -34.19
CA THR A 287 -16.48 -0.54 -33.14
C THR A 287 -16.05 -1.64 -32.18
N LEU A 288 -15.59 -1.24 -31.00
CA LEU A 288 -15.04 -2.09 -29.95
C LEU A 288 -16.18 -2.56 -29.02
N TYR A 289 -16.05 -3.75 -28.42
CA TYR A 289 -17.06 -4.36 -27.54
C TYR A 289 -16.38 -5.21 -26.47
N SER A 290 -16.89 -5.19 -25.23
CA SER A 290 -16.51 -6.20 -24.23
C SER A 290 -17.17 -7.56 -24.55
N TYR A 291 -16.52 -8.64 -24.12
CA TYR A 291 -17.00 -10.02 -24.22
C TYR A 291 -18.03 -10.37 -23.13
N GLU A 292 -18.09 -9.59 -22.06
CA GLU A 292 -18.90 -9.84 -20.87
C GLU A 292 -20.25 -9.10 -20.91
N SER A 293 -21.23 -9.55 -20.12
CA SER A 293 -22.55 -8.92 -20.05
C SER A 293 -22.67 -8.04 -18.81
N PHE A 294 -23.15 -6.81 -18.98
CA PHE A 294 -23.38 -5.78 -17.94
C PHE A 294 -22.14 -5.00 -17.47
N SER A 295 -20.97 -5.27 -18.04
CA SER A 295 -19.69 -4.58 -17.79
C SER A 295 -19.67 -3.05 -17.92
N GLU A 296 -20.70 -2.47 -18.56
CA GLU A 296 -20.78 -1.04 -18.94
C GLU A 296 -19.51 -0.53 -19.66
N PHE A 297 -18.82 -1.39 -20.43
CA PHE A 297 -17.67 -1.02 -21.28
C PHE A 297 -18.00 0.14 -22.23
N GLY A 298 -17.11 1.13 -22.31
CA GLY A 298 -17.41 2.43 -22.92
C GLY A 298 -18.30 3.29 -22.01
N GLY A 299 -18.19 3.10 -20.69
CA GLY A 299 -18.83 3.95 -19.68
C GLY A 299 -18.16 5.31 -19.59
N SER A 300 -16.83 5.28 -19.66
CA SER A 300 -15.90 6.38 -19.90
C SER A 300 -15.01 6.03 -21.12
N VAL A 301 -14.57 7.04 -21.87
CA VAL A 301 -13.68 6.89 -23.05
C VAL A 301 -12.73 8.08 -23.17
N GLY A 302 -11.45 7.81 -23.41
CA GLY A 302 -10.42 8.85 -23.51
C GLY A 302 -9.37 8.58 -24.58
N PHE A 303 -8.64 9.64 -24.92
CA PHE A 303 -7.30 9.59 -25.50
C PHE A 303 -6.30 9.36 -24.36
N ALA A 304 -5.35 8.44 -24.54
CA ALA A 304 -4.36 8.09 -23.50
C ALA A 304 -3.03 8.86 -23.64
N GLY A 305 -2.74 9.41 -24.84
CA GLY A 305 -1.39 9.82 -25.23
C GLY A 305 -0.91 9.02 -26.45
N ASP A 306 0.28 9.34 -26.96
CA ASP A 306 1.12 8.38 -27.71
C ASP A 306 1.94 7.65 -26.64
N VAL A 307 1.33 6.66 -25.99
CA VAL A 307 1.86 6.15 -24.71
C VAL A 307 3.14 5.33 -24.91
N ASN A 308 3.38 4.83 -26.12
CA ASN A 308 4.54 4.02 -26.48
C ASN A 308 5.58 4.72 -27.38
N GLY A 309 5.31 5.97 -27.78
CA GLY A 309 6.19 6.76 -28.67
C GLY A 309 6.26 6.24 -30.10
N ASN A 310 5.23 5.53 -30.58
CA ASN A 310 5.17 5.00 -31.96
C ASN A 310 4.75 6.05 -32.99
N GLY A 311 4.27 7.23 -32.55
CA GLY A 311 3.78 8.33 -33.39
C GLY A 311 2.28 8.31 -33.67
N TYR A 312 1.50 7.50 -32.95
CA TYR A 312 0.05 7.35 -33.08
C TYR A 312 -0.63 7.56 -31.72
N SER A 313 -1.82 8.15 -31.73
CA SER A 313 -2.60 8.34 -30.50
C SER A 313 -3.32 7.07 -30.05
N ASP A 314 -3.15 6.68 -28.79
CA ASP A 314 -3.74 5.48 -28.20
C ASP A 314 -5.05 5.80 -27.44
N ILE A 315 -5.93 4.79 -27.30
CA ILE A 315 -7.31 4.98 -26.85
C ILE A 315 -7.59 4.14 -25.60
N ILE A 316 -8.08 4.79 -24.55
CA ILE A 316 -8.41 4.18 -23.25
C ILE A 316 -9.92 4.13 -23.03
N ILE A 317 -10.43 3.01 -22.51
CA ILE A 317 -11.86 2.74 -22.37
C ILE A 317 -12.15 2.08 -21.01
N GLY A 318 -13.02 2.71 -20.22
CA GLY A 318 -13.49 2.16 -18.94
C GLY A 318 -14.71 1.24 -19.07
N ALA A 319 -14.74 0.22 -18.21
CA ALA A 319 -15.82 -0.74 -18.04
C ALA A 319 -16.12 -0.92 -16.53
N PRO A 320 -16.65 0.10 -15.84
CA PRO A 320 -16.71 0.15 -14.38
C PRO A 320 -17.66 -0.84 -13.71
N LYS A 321 -18.34 -1.71 -14.47
CA LYS A 321 -19.18 -2.81 -13.93
C LYS A 321 -18.76 -4.19 -14.43
N MET A 322 -17.53 -4.31 -14.92
CA MET A 322 -16.95 -5.59 -15.31
C MET A 322 -16.68 -6.44 -14.07
N ASP A 323 -17.12 -7.70 -14.07
CA ASP A 323 -16.97 -8.61 -12.94
C ASP A 323 -15.60 -9.32 -13.01
N ASN A 324 -14.74 -9.13 -12.01
CA ASN A 324 -13.46 -9.86 -11.94
C ASN A 324 -13.69 -11.22 -11.26
N GLY A 325 -14.19 -12.19 -12.04
CA GLY A 325 -14.45 -13.57 -11.62
C GLY A 325 -15.65 -13.72 -10.68
N MET A 326 -15.48 -13.37 -9.41
CA MET A 326 -16.55 -13.28 -8.39
C MET A 326 -16.64 -11.88 -7.77
N LEU A 327 -15.67 -11.00 -8.05
CA LEU A 327 -15.66 -9.62 -7.60
C LEU A 327 -16.63 -8.83 -8.49
N LEU A 328 -17.89 -8.77 -8.05
CA LEU A 328 -18.96 -8.08 -8.77
C LEU A 328 -18.67 -6.59 -8.88
N ASN A 329 -18.94 -5.98 -10.04
CA ASN A 329 -18.69 -4.55 -10.31
C ASN A 329 -17.27 -4.06 -9.91
N ALA A 330 -16.26 -4.93 -9.99
CA ALA A 330 -14.88 -4.53 -9.71
C ALA A 330 -14.36 -3.49 -10.72
N GLY A 331 -14.85 -3.58 -11.95
CA GLY A 331 -14.48 -2.69 -13.05
C GLY A 331 -13.24 -3.18 -13.80
N ALA A 332 -13.00 -2.58 -14.96
CA ALA A 332 -11.87 -2.88 -15.82
C ALA A 332 -11.57 -1.68 -16.74
N VAL A 333 -10.34 -1.58 -17.22
CA VAL A 333 -9.92 -0.60 -18.23
C VAL A 333 -9.14 -1.28 -19.33
N PHE A 334 -9.36 -0.80 -20.57
CA PHE A 334 -8.82 -1.36 -21.79
C PHE A 334 -8.11 -0.27 -22.60
N LEU A 335 -6.83 -0.50 -22.92
CA LEU A 335 -5.98 0.38 -23.70
C LEU A 335 -5.74 -0.24 -25.08
N TYR A 336 -6.07 0.50 -26.13
CA TYR A 336 -6.01 0.07 -27.53
C TYR A 336 -4.98 0.88 -28.32
N GLU A 337 -4.06 0.18 -28.99
CA GLU A 337 -3.05 0.81 -29.85
C GLU A 337 -3.73 1.47 -31.06
N GLY A 338 -3.42 2.75 -31.31
CA GLY A 338 -3.95 3.50 -32.45
C GLY A 338 -3.47 2.94 -33.80
N ALA A 339 -2.22 2.47 -33.85
CA ALA A 339 -1.51 2.01 -35.03
C ALA A 339 -2.21 0.81 -35.74
N GLY A 340 -3.11 1.13 -36.68
CA GLY A 340 -3.89 0.13 -37.43
C GLY A 340 -5.16 -0.37 -36.70
N LEU A 341 -5.66 0.41 -35.74
CA LEU A 341 -6.88 0.13 -34.98
C LEU A 341 -8.07 -0.28 -35.86
N ASN A 342 -8.76 -1.36 -35.48
CA ASN A 342 -9.91 -1.90 -36.20
C ASN A 342 -10.83 -2.74 -35.28
N ASP A 343 -11.96 -3.21 -35.82
CA ASP A 343 -12.97 -4.07 -35.13
C ASP A 343 -12.40 -5.34 -34.44
N PHE A 344 -11.16 -5.74 -34.74
CA PHE A 344 -10.49 -6.94 -34.19
C PHE A 344 -9.20 -6.63 -33.40
N SER A 345 -8.90 -5.35 -33.10
CA SER A 345 -7.76 -5.01 -32.25
C SER A 345 -7.91 -5.61 -30.85
N ILE A 346 -6.81 -6.13 -30.30
CA ILE A 346 -6.73 -6.70 -28.96
C ILE A 346 -6.13 -5.62 -28.04
N PRO A 347 -6.81 -5.25 -26.94
CA PRO A 347 -6.29 -4.27 -25.99
C PRO A 347 -5.31 -4.89 -25.00
N SER A 348 -4.49 -4.05 -24.37
CA SER A 348 -3.98 -4.31 -23.03
C SER A 348 -5.08 -4.01 -22.01
N SER A 349 -5.18 -4.73 -20.88
CA SER A 349 -6.28 -4.52 -19.92
C SER A 349 -5.93 -4.78 -18.46
N THR A 350 -6.47 -3.95 -17.57
CA THR A 350 -6.46 -4.11 -16.10
C THR A 350 -7.87 -4.35 -15.54
N PHE A 351 -7.97 -4.97 -14.37
CA PHE A 351 -9.22 -5.36 -13.69
C PHE A 351 -9.17 -4.96 -12.21
N GLY A 352 -10.32 -4.59 -11.64
CA GLY A 352 -10.42 -4.26 -10.22
C GLY A 352 -10.16 -5.49 -9.35
N ILE A 353 -9.38 -5.32 -8.29
CA ILE A 353 -9.06 -6.37 -7.30
C ILE A 353 -10.00 -6.36 -6.08
N TYR A 354 -10.93 -5.40 -6.01
CA TYR A 354 -11.99 -5.32 -5.00
C TYR A 354 -13.37 -5.26 -5.66
N ALA A 355 -14.34 -5.99 -5.11
CA ALA A 355 -15.74 -5.91 -5.55
C ALA A 355 -16.32 -4.50 -5.29
N GLU A 356 -17.23 -4.05 -6.16
CA GLU A 356 -17.89 -2.74 -6.13
C GLU A 356 -16.94 -1.51 -6.13
N SER A 357 -15.65 -1.68 -6.44
CA SER A 357 -14.69 -0.57 -6.51
C SER A 357 -14.79 0.28 -7.78
N HIS A 358 -15.47 -0.22 -8.81
CA HIS A 358 -15.78 0.49 -10.06
C HIS A 358 -14.55 1.09 -10.78
N LEU A 359 -13.46 0.30 -10.91
CA LEU A 359 -12.27 0.65 -11.70
C LEU A 359 -12.64 1.10 -13.12
N GLY A 360 -12.16 2.27 -13.53
CA GLY A 360 -12.49 2.84 -14.84
C GLY A 360 -13.81 3.61 -14.85
N THR A 361 -14.25 4.16 -13.72
CA THR A 361 -15.43 5.05 -13.67
C THR A 361 -15.19 6.31 -14.52
N ASP A 362 -13.96 6.82 -14.52
CA ASP A 362 -13.47 7.86 -15.41
C ASP A 362 -12.05 7.53 -15.89
N VAL A 363 -11.64 8.04 -17.06
CA VAL A 363 -10.30 7.84 -17.64
C VAL A 363 -9.83 9.07 -18.42
N SER A 364 -8.56 9.46 -18.26
CA SER A 364 -7.96 10.60 -18.98
C SER A 364 -6.48 10.35 -19.29
N GLY A 365 -6.04 10.66 -20.51
CA GLY A 365 -4.63 10.93 -20.78
C GLY A 365 -4.23 12.25 -20.12
N LEU A 366 -3.05 12.26 -19.47
CA LEU A 366 -2.48 13.43 -18.81
C LEU A 366 -1.55 14.22 -19.74
N GLY A 367 -0.91 13.52 -20.69
CA GLY A 367 0.24 14.04 -21.44
C GLY A 367 1.55 13.60 -20.79
N ASP A 368 2.62 14.36 -20.97
CA ASP A 368 3.95 14.08 -20.43
C ASP A 368 4.01 14.58 -18.96
N PHE A 369 3.48 13.78 -18.02
CA PHE A 369 3.28 14.12 -16.60
C PHE A 369 4.52 13.80 -15.76
N ASN A 370 5.30 12.79 -16.16
CA ASN A 370 6.61 12.47 -15.59
C ASN A 370 7.81 13.16 -16.31
N GLY A 371 7.59 13.79 -17.46
CA GLY A 371 8.63 14.51 -18.22
C GLY A 371 9.61 13.63 -19.01
N ASP A 372 9.31 12.35 -19.24
CA ASP A 372 10.14 11.40 -19.99
C ASP A 372 9.99 11.48 -21.52
N GLY A 373 8.89 12.09 -21.99
CA GLY A 373 8.58 12.29 -23.41
C GLY A 373 7.61 11.29 -24.05
N TYR A 374 6.99 10.39 -23.28
CA TYR A 374 5.83 9.58 -23.71
C TYR A 374 4.50 10.24 -23.27
N GLY A 375 3.38 9.54 -23.51
CA GLY A 375 2.07 9.92 -22.97
C GLY A 375 1.70 9.10 -21.73
N ASP A 376 1.35 9.79 -20.64
CA ASP A 376 0.87 9.20 -19.39
C ASP A 376 -0.67 9.29 -19.31
N PHE A 377 -1.29 8.42 -18.51
CA PHE A 377 -2.74 8.41 -18.31
C PHE A 377 -3.17 8.03 -16.88
N ALA A 378 -4.40 8.40 -16.53
CA ALA A 378 -5.00 8.19 -15.23
C ALA A 378 -6.38 7.52 -15.30
N ILE A 379 -6.71 6.77 -14.24
CA ILE A 379 -7.93 5.95 -14.10
C ILE A 379 -8.59 6.25 -12.75
N GLY A 380 -9.87 6.61 -12.78
CA GLY A 380 -10.70 6.83 -11.60
C GLY A 380 -11.27 5.55 -10.98
N VAL A 381 -11.15 5.42 -9.66
CA VAL A 381 -11.63 4.30 -8.83
C VAL A 381 -12.37 4.83 -7.59
N PRO A 382 -13.51 5.52 -7.77
CA PRO A 382 -14.14 6.32 -6.72
C PRO A 382 -14.73 5.51 -5.56
N ASP A 383 -14.98 4.22 -5.75
CA ASP A 383 -15.60 3.35 -4.74
C ASP A 383 -14.59 2.35 -4.12
N TYR A 384 -13.29 2.68 -4.22
CA TYR A 384 -12.22 2.01 -3.49
C TYR A 384 -12.35 2.27 -1.98
N GLY A 385 -12.42 1.21 -1.17
CA GLY A 385 -12.41 1.27 0.29
C GLY A 385 -12.77 -0.09 0.94
N PHE A 386 -12.35 -0.30 2.19
CA PHE A 386 -12.79 -1.45 3.00
C PHE A 386 -14.11 -1.13 3.71
N GLY A 387 -14.90 -2.15 4.05
CA GLY A 387 -16.10 -2.02 4.90
C GLY A 387 -17.33 -1.34 4.29
N GLY A 388 -17.19 -0.66 3.15
CA GLY A 388 -18.30 -0.01 2.41
C GLY A 388 -18.40 1.51 2.54
N GLU A 389 -17.34 2.18 3.02
CA GLU A 389 -17.25 3.65 2.99
C GLU A 389 -16.20 4.11 1.96
N SER A 390 -16.67 4.68 0.85
CA SER A 390 -15.89 4.93 -0.37
C SER A 390 -14.92 6.12 -0.27
N GLU A 391 -13.66 5.87 0.10
CA GLU A 391 -12.59 6.87 0.06
C GLU A 391 -12.27 7.29 -1.39
N GLY A 392 -12.10 6.30 -2.27
CA GLY A 392 -11.78 6.48 -3.69
C GLY A 392 -10.30 6.74 -3.98
N ARG A 393 -9.86 6.36 -5.19
CA ARG A 393 -8.49 6.54 -5.68
C ARG A 393 -8.46 7.02 -7.13
N VAL A 394 -7.35 7.65 -7.52
CA VAL A 394 -6.90 7.74 -8.92
C VAL A 394 -5.65 6.88 -9.07
N LEU A 395 -5.59 6.03 -10.08
CA LEU A 395 -4.39 5.29 -10.48
C LEU A 395 -3.75 5.99 -11.68
N ILE A 396 -2.42 6.08 -11.72
CA ILE A 396 -1.64 6.74 -12.78
C ILE A 396 -0.68 5.73 -13.38
N TYR A 397 -0.55 5.77 -14.70
CA TYR A 397 0.31 4.89 -15.50
C TYR A 397 1.13 5.75 -16.46
N THR A 398 2.44 5.53 -16.48
CA THR A 398 3.39 6.26 -17.31
C THR A 398 3.71 5.56 -18.62
N GLY A 399 4.03 6.36 -19.64
CA GLY A 399 4.32 5.88 -20.99
C GLY A 399 5.62 5.06 -21.11
N ASN A 400 5.63 4.05 -21.97
CA ASN A 400 6.82 3.26 -22.29
C ASN A 400 6.67 2.45 -23.60
N GLN A 401 7.79 2.04 -24.19
CA GLN A 401 7.82 1.41 -25.53
C GLN A 401 7.17 0.01 -25.61
N ASP A 402 6.97 -0.71 -24.50
CA ASP A 402 6.50 -2.10 -24.50
C ASP A 402 4.99 -2.20 -24.24
N PHE A 403 4.19 -1.85 -25.25
CA PHE A 403 2.73 -1.73 -25.18
C PHE A 403 1.98 -2.97 -24.61
N SER A 404 2.59 -4.16 -24.67
CA SER A 404 2.05 -5.38 -24.06
C SER A 404 2.15 -5.44 -22.52
N LEU A 405 2.83 -4.52 -21.85
CA LEU A 405 3.11 -4.56 -20.40
C LEU A 405 2.47 -3.42 -19.57
N PHE A 406 1.78 -2.45 -20.20
CA PHE A 406 1.22 -1.27 -19.52
C PHE A 406 0.40 -1.52 -18.25
N PHE A 407 -0.27 -2.66 -18.14
CA PHE A 407 -1.12 -2.98 -16.99
C PHE A 407 -0.48 -4.04 -16.09
N HIS A 408 0.72 -3.75 -15.59
CA HIS A 408 1.38 -4.55 -14.57
C HIS A 408 1.02 -4.06 -13.16
N VAL A 409 1.49 -2.86 -12.80
CA VAL A 409 1.21 -2.13 -11.56
C VAL A 409 1.07 -0.64 -11.96
N PRO A 410 0.16 0.16 -11.38
CA PRO A 410 0.17 1.60 -11.58
C PRO A 410 1.43 2.22 -10.95
N ASP A 411 2.14 3.05 -11.68
CA ASP A 411 3.38 3.68 -11.20
C ASP A 411 3.13 4.58 -9.98
N PHE A 412 1.94 5.22 -9.93
CA PHE A 412 1.50 6.04 -8.80
C PHE A 412 0.00 5.91 -8.55
N PHE A 413 -0.44 6.24 -7.32
CA PHE A 413 -1.85 6.47 -7.02
C PHE A 413 -2.06 7.66 -6.07
N TYR A 414 -3.20 8.34 -6.24
CA TYR A 414 -3.62 9.49 -5.44
C TYR A 414 -4.91 9.18 -4.66
N TYR A 415 -4.95 9.59 -3.39
CA TYR A 415 -6.13 9.49 -2.53
C TYR A 415 -6.07 10.54 -1.40
N SER A 416 -7.23 10.99 -0.92
CA SER A 416 -7.32 12.14 0.00
C SER A 416 -7.15 11.81 1.49
N GLY A 417 -7.17 10.53 1.88
CA GLY A 417 -7.21 10.13 3.29
C GLY A 417 -8.57 10.37 3.97
N ILE A 418 -9.65 10.55 3.19
CA ILE A 418 -10.98 10.94 3.70
C ILE A 418 -12.04 9.93 3.24
N GLU A 419 -12.48 9.13 4.20
CA GLU A 419 -13.59 8.19 4.12
C GLU A 419 -14.85 8.84 3.53
N GLY A 420 -15.44 8.20 2.51
CA GLY A 420 -16.64 8.69 1.80
C GLY A 420 -16.41 9.85 0.82
N ALA A 421 -15.16 10.30 0.57
CA ALA A 421 -14.90 11.41 -0.36
C ALA A 421 -15.16 11.10 -1.83
N ARG A 422 -14.97 9.82 -2.23
CA ARG A 422 -15.05 9.32 -3.61
C ARG A 422 -14.11 10.04 -4.58
N VAL A 423 -12.84 10.13 -4.20
CA VAL A 423 -11.75 10.68 -5.04
C VAL A 423 -11.62 9.88 -6.33
N GLY A 424 -11.41 10.53 -7.47
CA GLY A 424 -11.39 9.86 -8.77
C GLY A 424 -12.77 9.60 -9.37
N ALA A 425 -13.83 10.21 -8.84
CA ALA A 425 -15.16 10.18 -9.48
C ALA A 425 -15.23 11.06 -10.74
N SER A 426 -14.27 11.97 -10.92
CA SER A 426 -13.84 12.47 -12.22
C SER A 426 -12.34 12.77 -12.22
N VAL A 427 -11.67 12.65 -13.38
CA VAL A 427 -10.23 12.86 -13.56
C VAL A 427 -9.97 13.51 -14.91
N GLY A 428 -9.16 14.56 -14.93
CA GLY A 428 -8.74 15.23 -16.17
C GLY A 428 -7.27 15.66 -16.12
N ALA A 429 -6.63 15.73 -17.28
CA ALA A 429 -5.45 16.57 -17.44
C ALA A 429 -5.81 18.02 -17.05
N ALA A 430 -4.89 18.69 -16.36
CA ALA A 430 -4.93 20.14 -16.20
C ALA A 430 -4.06 20.85 -17.26
N GLY A 431 -3.03 20.18 -17.78
CA GLY A 431 -1.93 20.82 -18.52
C GLY A 431 -1.01 21.59 -17.57
N ASP A 432 0.09 22.15 -18.07
CA ASP A 432 1.04 22.96 -17.29
C ASP A 432 0.32 24.19 -16.67
N VAL A 433 0.12 24.22 -15.36
CA VAL A 433 -0.48 25.38 -14.65
C VAL A 433 0.53 26.19 -13.83
N ASN A 434 1.71 25.64 -13.55
CA ASN A 434 2.72 26.29 -12.71
C ASN A 434 3.80 27.02 -13.55
N GLY A 435 3.97 26.64 -14.82
CA GLY A 435 4.94 27.16 -15.79
C GLY A 435 6.27 26.40 -15.84
N ASP A 436 6.36 25.16 -15.34
CA ASP A 436 7.60 24.36 -15.31
C ASP A 436 7.85 23.51 -16.58
N GLY A 437 6.85 23.39 -17.45
CA GLY A 437 6.92 22.67 -18.72
C GLY A 437 6.65 21.17 -18.63
N LEU A 438 5.79 20.75 -17.70
CA LEU A 438 5.22 19.39 -17.57
C LEU A 438 3.69 19.42 -17.69
N SER A 439 3.07 18.27 -17.95
CA SER A 439 1.65 18.13 -17.71
C SER A 439 1.37 17.98 -16.22
N ASP A 440 0.23 18.51 -15.77
CA ASP A 440 -0.35 18.33 -14.43
C ASP A 440 -1.75 17.67 -14.54
N PHE A 441 -2.36 17.24 -13.41
CA PHE A 441 -3.74 16.71 -13.40
C PHE A 441 -4.64 17.26 -12.28
N ILE A 442 -5.95 17.10 -12.50
CA ILE A 442 -7.02 17.55 -11.60
C ILE A 442 -8.02 16.40 -11.36
N THR A 443 -8.47 16.21 -10.12
CA THR A 443 -9.41 15.13 -9.75
C THR A 443 -10.53 15.59 -8.82
N GLY A 444 -11.73 15.05 -9.06
CA GLY A 444 -12.95 15.38 -8.33
C GLY A 444 -13.31 14.37 -7.24
N ALA A 445 -13.80 14.90 -6.11
CA ALA A 445 -14.29 14.15 -4.95
C ALA A 445 -15.69 14.68 -4.55
N PRO A 446 -16.76 14.32 -5.30
CA PRO A 446 -18.07 14.97 -5.23
C PRO A 446 -18.83 14.74 -3.92
N GLU A 447 -18.43 13.76 -3.11
CA GLU A 447 -19.10 13.43 -1.84
C GLU A 447 -18.28 13.87 -0.61
N LEU A 448 -17.11 14.50 -0.81
CA LEU A 448 -16.24 15.06 0.23
C LEU A 448 -17.00 15.96 1.24
N SER A 449 -16.71 15.75 2.53
CA SER A 449 -17.66 16.11 3.60
C SER A 449 -17.00 16.43 4.96
N LEU A 450 -16.22 17.53 5.03
CA LEU A 450 -15.47 17.96 6.25
C LEU A 450 -16.33 18.21 7.52
N ASP A 451 -17.65 18.22 7.40
CA ASP A 451 -18.63 18.45 8.48
C ASP A 451 -19.89 17.58 8.40
N LEU A 452 -19.87 16.49 7.62
CA LEU A 452 -21.01 15.60 7.32
C LEU A 452 -22.16 16.26 6.52
N THR A 453 -21.86 17.26 5.67
CA THR A 453 -22.88 17.93 4.82
C THR A 453 -22.78 17.71 3.31
N GLY A 454 -21.79 16.95 2.83
CA GLY A 454 -21.64 16.56 1.42
C GLY A 454 -21.43 17.75 0.50
N GLN A 455 -20.29 18.41 0.65
CA GLN A 455 -19.96 19.66 -0.04
C GLN A 455 -19.35 19.39 -1.43
N GLY A 456 -18.57 18.32 -1.52
CA GLY A 456 -17.70 18.03 -2.65
C GLY A 456 -16.41 18.85 -2.59
N GLY A 457 -15.39 18.36 -3.29
CA GLY A 457 -14.10 19.03 -3.45
C GLY A 457 -13.42 18.66 -4.76
N VAL A 458 -12.40 19.44 -5.09
CA VAL A 458 -11.47 19.17 -6.17
C VAL A 458 -10.06 19.27 -5.63
N PHE A 459 -9.24 18.29 -6.01
CA PHE A 459 -7.83 18.21 -5.73
C PHE A 459 -7.05 18.42 -7.03
N TYR A 460 -5.86 18.97 -6.88
CA TYR A 460 -5.00 19.39 -7.97
C TYR A 460 -3.60 18.87 -7.67
N VAL A 461 -2.95 18.20 -8.65
CA VAL A 461 -1.68 17.50 -8.46
C VAL A 461 -0.72 17.84 -9.60
N LEU A 462 0.47 18.32 -9.23
CA LEU A 462 1.51 18.78 -10.16
C LEU A 462 2.35 17.61 -10.71
N GLY A 463 2.74 17.67 -11.98
CA GLY A 463 3.71 16.76 -12.61
C GLY A 463 5.14 17.08 -12.18
N LYS A 464 6.04 16.07 -12.24
CA LYS A 464 7.46 16.22 -11.81
C LYS A 464 8.39 15.33 -12.65
N ARG A 465 9.59 15.85 -12.99
CA ARG A 465 10.58 15.18 -13.87
C ARG A 465 11.30 14.03 -13.19
N ASP A 466 10.95 12.79 -13.56
CA ASP A 466 11.71 11.54 -13.33
C ASP A 466 12.33 11.36 -11.91
N GLU A 467 11.65 11.92 -10.92
CA GLU A 467 11.83 11.69 -9.48
C GLU A 467 10.40 11.45 -8.96
N ARG A 468 10.19 10.34 -8.23
CA ARG A 468 8.86 9.80 -7.90
C ARG A 468 7.88 10.90 -7.46
N ILE A 469 6.80 11.08 -8.21
CA ILE A 469 5.98 12.28 -8.15
C ILE A 469 5.39 12.48 -6.75
N SER A 470 5.94 13.44 -6.01
CA SER A 470 5.56 13.77 -4.65
C SER A 470 4.17 14.41 -4.65
N GLY A 471 3.21 13.65 -4.13
CA GLY A 471 1.77 13.73 -4.43
C GLY A 471 1.18 12.32 -4.48
N SER A 472 1.98 11.33 -4.90
CA SER A 472 1.73 9.91 -4.61
C SER A 472 1.83 9.63 -3.10
N ARG A 473 0.74 9.14 -2.50
CA ARG A 473 0.76 8.49 -1.18
C ARG A 473 1.06 7.00 -1.34
N SER A 474 2.24 6.68 -1.88
CA SER A 474 2.77 5.32 -1.82
C SER A 474 3.04 4.98 -0.35
N LEU A 475 2.51 3.87 0.19
CA LEU A 475 2.57 3.53 1.62
C LEU A 475 2.89 2.05 1.85
N TYR A 476 4.18 1.72 1.72
CA TYR A 476 4.80 0.38 1.82
C TYR A 476 6.33 0.58 2.08
N PRO A 477 7.21 -0.29 2.58
CA PRO A 477 8.63 0.07 2.93
C PRO A 477 9.62 0.48 1.80
N ASN A 478 10.40 1.57 1.91
CA ASN A 478 11.28 2.12 0.82
C ASN A 478 12.37 1.15 0.34
N GLN A 479 12.96 0.43 1.29
CA GLN A 479 13.64 -0.86 1.13
C GLN A 479 13.17 -1.71 2.31
N GLN A 480 12.99 -3.01 2.10
CA GLN A 480 12.74 -3.96 3.18
C GLN A 480 13.93 -4.91 3.28
N LEU A 481 14.49 -5.03 4.48
CA LEU A 481 15.50 -6.03 4.81
C LEU A 481 14.79 -7.17 5.55
N LEU A 482 15.03 -8.40 5.08
CA LEU A 482 14.52 -9.65 5.63
C LEU A 482 15.68 -10.56 5.96
N HIS A 483 15.53 -11.42 6.97
CA HIS A 483 16.50 -12.47 7.25
C HIS A 483 15.80 -13.85 7.19
N PRO A 484 16.16 -14.75 6.26
CA PRO A 484 15.43 -16.00 6.02
C PRO A 484 15.72 -17.05 7.10
N CYS A 485 15.16 -16.85 8.30
CA CYS A 485 15.33 -17.75 9.44
C CYS A 485 14.09 -17.74 10.35
N PRO A 486 13.40 -18.89 10.52
CA PRO A 486 12.25 -19.01 11.43
C PRO A 486 12.58 -18.60 12.87
N ASP A 487 11.57 -18.03 13.53
CA ASP A 487 11.63 -17.54 14.90
C ASP A 487 12.72 -16.47 15.14
N ALA A 488 13.42 -15.92 14.14
CA ALA A 488 14.64 -15.14 14.39
C ALA A 488 14.46 -13.77 15.05
N GLN A 489 13.31 -13.12 14.86
CA GLN A 489 13.00 -11.75 15.29
C GLN A 489 14.04 -10.71 14.86
N PHE A 490 14.37 -10.73 13.56
CA PHE A 490 15.14 -9.69 12.90
C PHE A 490 14.40 -8.34 12.98
N GLY A 491 15.11 -7.23 13.14
CA GLY A 491 14.52 -5.92 13.43
C GLY A 491 14.04 -5.73 14.88
N GLY A 492 14.12 -6.76 15.73
CA GLY A 492 13.79 -6.69 17.16
C GLY A 492 14.68 -5.72 17.96
N SER A 493 15.85 -5.36 17.45
CA SER A 493 16.51 -4.10 17.82
C SER A 493 17.25 -3.52 16.62
N ILE A 494 17.37 -2.18 16.57
CA ILE A 494 18.01 -1.44 15.46
C ILE A 494 18.74 -0.24 16.04
N ALA A 495 19.92 0.08 15.50
CA ALA A 495 20.60 1.34 15.73
C ALA A 495 21.25 1.86 14.43
N ASN A 496 21.30 3.18 14.30
CA ASN A 496 22.29 3.84 13.45
C ASN A 496 23.67 3.54 14.05
N ALA A 497 24.56 2.97 13.24
CA ALA A 497 25.89 2.55 13.65
C ALA A 497 26.93 3.68 13.58
N GLY A 498 26.66 4.75 12.83
CA GLY A 498 27.66 5.71 12.35
C GLY A 498 28.34 5.22 11.07
N ASP A 499 29.36 5.94 10.60
CA ASP A 499 30.23 5.52 9.49
C ASP A 499 31.29 4.54 10.03
N VAL A 500 31.01 3.23 9.96
CA VAL A 500 31.88 2.16 10.50
C VAL A 500 32.99 1.82 9.50
N ASN A 501 32.73 2.04 8.20
CA ASN A 501 33.60 1.60 7.10
C ASN A 501 34.52 2.72 6.54
N GLY A 502 34.16 3.99 6.77
CA GLY A 502 34.89 5.21 6.41
C GLY A 502 34.66 5.72 4.99
N ASP A 503 33.52 5.44 4.38
CA ASP A 503 33.16 5.90 3.03
C ASP A 503 32.32 7.18 2.99
N GLY A 504 31.73 7.58 4.13
CA GLY A 504 30.98 8.82 4.32
C GLY A 504 29.46 8.67 4.42
N TYR A 505 28.91 7.45 4.46
CA TYR A 505 27.50 7.17 4.74
C TYR A 505 27.32 6.68 6.18
N HIS A 506 26.11 6.74 6.75
CA HIS A 506 25.82 6.03 8.00
C HIS A 506 25.44 4.57 7.73
N ASP A 507 25.93 3.67 8.58
CA ASP A 507 25.63 2.24 8.53
C ASP A 507 24.48 1.86 9.48
N LEU A 508 23.89 0.68 9.29
CA LEU A 508 22.76 0.19 10.09
C LEU A 508 23.08 -1.14 10.78
N LEU A 509 22.94 -1.17 12.11
CA LEU A 509 23.12 -2.37 12.93
C LEU A 509 21.74 -2.90 13.38
N VAL A 510 21.46 -4.16 13.07
CA VAL A 510 20.17 -4.83 13.32
C VAL A 510 20.36 -6.10 14.14
N GLY A 511 19.51 -6.31 15.15
CA GLY A 511 19.45 -7.53 15.95
C GLY A 511 18.41 -8.54 15.46
N ALA A 512 18.76 -9.83 15.53
CA ALA A 512 17.89 -10.99 15.36
C ALA A 512 17.84 -11.77 16.69
N ILE A 513 16.92 -11.35 17.57
CA ILE A 513 16.97 -11.63 19.02
C ILE A 513 16.94 -13.12 19.35
N LYS A 514 16.17 -13.90 18.59
CA LYS A 514 15.90 -15.32 18.85
C LYS A 514 16.64 -16.26 17.88
N TYR A 515 17.42 -15.74 16.90
CA TYR A 515 18.07 -16.49 15.80
C TYR A 515 18.38 -17.97 16.10
N THR A 516 17.77 -18.87 15.33
CA THR A 516 17.75 -20.33 15.59
C THR A 516 18.47 -21.20 14.54
N CYS A 517 18.89 -20.65 13.40
CA CYS A 517 19.18 -21.47 12.22
C CYS A 517 20.41 -22.39 12.32
N ASP A 518 21.35 -22.09 13.21
CA ASP A 518 22.47 -22.98 13.55
C ASP A 518 22.45 -23.49 15.02
N ASP A 519 21.69 -22.84 15.92
CA ASP A 519 21.72 -23.10 17.38
C ASP A 519 20.38 -22.81 18.10
N ALA A 520 20.23 -23.26 19.34
CA ALA A 520 18.97 -23.12 20.09
C ALA A 520 18.80 -21.73 20.74
N GLU A 521 18.25 -20.76 20.00
CA GLU A 521 17.96 -19.39 20.46
C GLU A 521 19.22 -18.60 20.90
N GLY A 522 20.32 -18.73 20.16
CA GLY A 522 21.57 -18.01 20.46
C GLY A 522 21.46 -16.49 20.27
N GLY A 523 20.68 -16.07 19.27
CA GLY A 523 20.59 -14.68 18.83
C GLY A 523 21.78 -14.26 17.95
N ALA A 524 21.55 -13.26 17.10
CA ALA A 524 22.54 -12.70 16.19
C ALA A 524 22.36 -11.18 16.00
N ALA A 525 23.37 -10.54 15.43
CA ALA A 525 23.30 -9.16 14.96
C ALA A 525 24.04 -9.00 13.62
N TYR A 526 23.54 -8.10 12.78
CA TYR A 526 23.94 -7.91 11.39
C TYR A 526 24.15 -6.42 11.09
N LEU A 527 25.20 -6.12 10.33
CA LEU A 527 25.56 -4.78 9.89
C LEU A 527 25.37 -4.69 8.37
N PHE A 528 24.74 -3.60 7.94
CA PHE A 528 24.54 -3.23 6.54
C PHE A 528 25.22 -1.88 6.32
N TYR A 529 26.11 -1.77 5.33
CA TYR A 529 26.74 -0.49 5.03
C TYR A 529 25.79 0.46 4.30
N GLY A 530 25.88 1.75 4.64
CA GLY A 530 25.18 2.82 3.91
C GLY A 530 25.70 2.99 2.49
N GLY A 531 25.01 3.80 1.69
CA GLY A 531 25.42 4.02 0.30
C GLY A 531 24.44 4.86 -0.51
N PRO A 532 24.86 5.38 -1.67
CA PRO A 532 24.09 6.34 -2.48
C PRO A 532 22.83 5.75 -3.12
N ASP A 533 22.68 4.43 -3.09
CA ASP A 533 21.53 3.68 -3.61
C ASP A 533 20.71 3.00 -2.47
N GLY A 534 21.05 3.25 -1.19
CA GLY A 534 20.54 2.51 -0.02
C GLY A 534 21.45 1.36 0.41
N PHE A 535 20.90 0.41 1.19
CA PHE A 535 21.63 -0.77 1.69
C PHE A 535 21.62 -1.91 0.66
N SER A 536 22.45 -2.95 0.87
CA SER A 536 22.27 -4.24 0.20
C SER A 536 21.25 -5.13 0.90
N ASP A 537 20.55 -5.97 0.13
CA ASP A 537 19.58 -6.95 0.64
C ASP A 537 20.23 -8.07 1.50
N GLU A 538 21.55 -8.23 1.41
CA GLU A 538 22.37 -9.14 2.20
C GLU A 538 23.27 -8.32 3.15
N PRO A 539 23.51 -8.77 4.40
CA PRO A 539 24.35 -8.06 5.36
C PRO A 539 25.85 -8.17 5.03
N ASP A 540 26.57 -7.06 5.10
CA ASP A 540 28.02 -7.01 4.88
C ASP A 540 28.84 -7.70 5.97
N TRP A 541 28.35 -7.67 7.22
CA TRP A 541 28.96 -8.30 8.38
C TRP A 541 27.89 -8.81 9.34
N GLY A 542 28.20 -9.86 10.11
CA GLY A 542 27.29 -10.37 11.12
C GLY A 542 27.95 -11.31 12.12
N VAL A 543 27.30 -11.46 13.27
CA VAL A 543 27.80 -12.25 14.41
C VAL A 543 26.63 -12.93 15.13
N HIS A 544 26.82 -14.19 15.52
CA HIS A 544 25.81 -15.02 16.20
C HIS A 544 26.44 -15.71 17.43
N CYS A 545 25.65 -15.94 18.49
CA CYS A 545 26.13 -16.64 19.68
C CYS A 545 25.85 -18.15 19.61
N ASP A 546 26.81 -18.99 20.02
CA ASP A 546 26.66 -20.45 20.14
C ASP A 546 26.22 -20.92 21.54
N GLN A 547 25.89 -19.98 22.44
CA GLN A 547 25.31 -20.28 23.75
C GLN A 547 23.78 -20.20 23.66
N PRO A 548 23.06 -21.31 23.89
CA PRO A 548 21.60 -21.33 23.85
C PRO A 548 20.95 -20.29 24.77
N PHE A 549 19.89 -19.67 24.29
CA PHE A 549 19.12 -18.61 24.98
C PHE A 549 19.92 -17.33 25.32
N ALA A 550 21.12 -17.11 24.76
CA ALA A 550 21.90 -15.91 25.05
C ALA A 550 21.24 -14.61 24.56
N LYS A 551 20.46 -14.70 23.47
CA LYS A 551 19.76 -13.60 22.80
C LYS A 551 20.67 -12.43 22.42
N LEU A 552 21.80 -12.75 21.80
CA LEU A 552 22.66 -11.74 21.18
C LEU A 552 21.84 -10.93 20.15
N GLY A 553 22.00 -9.61 20.13
CA GLY A 553 21.16 -8.72 19.31
C GLY A 553 19.86 -8.28 19.99
N VAL A 554 19.60 -8.63 21.26
CA VAL A 554 18.45 -8.09 22.03
C VAL A 554 18.52 -6.58 22.27
N SER A 555 19.73 -6.02 22.22
CA SER A 555 19.98 -4.59 22.11
C SER A 555 21.25 -4.38 21.30
N VAL A 556 21.21 -3.40 20.41
CA VAL A 556 22.34 -2.95 19.58
C VAL A 556 22.44 -1.43 19.66
N SER A 557 23.64 -0.89 19.48
CA SER A 557 23.88 0.56 19.51
C SER A 557 25.20 0.90 18.83
N THR A 558 25.35 2.13 18.33
CA THR A 558 26.69 2.68 18.10
C THR A 558 27.38 2.93 19.43
N ALA A 559 28.69 2.69 19.47
CA ALA A 559 29.56 3.11 20.55
C ALA A 559 30.07 4.55 20.35
N GLY A 560 29.91 5.12 19.14
CA GLY A 560 30.70 6.24 18.65
C GLY A 560 32.13 5.80 18.31
N ASP A 561 32.98 6.74 17.94
CA ASP A 561 34.43 6.49 17.81
C ASP A 561 35.07 6.52 19.22
N ILE A 562 35.23 5.37 19.87
CA ILE A 562 35.79 5.26 21.22
C ILE A 562 37.31 5.40 21.19
N ASN A 563 37.93 4.99 20.07
CA ASN A 563 39.37 4.82 19.98
C ASN A 563 40.10 6.03 19.33
N ASN A 564 39.35 6.92 18.67
CA ASN A 564 39.73 8.10 17.89
C ASN A 564 40.65 7.77 16.70
N ASP A 565 40.28 6.76 15.90
CA ASP A 565 40.90 6.47 14.60
C ASP A 565 40.10 6.96 13.39
N GLY A 566 38.88 7.44 13.60
CA GLY A 566 38.02 8.08 12.59
C GLY A 566 36.90 7.20 12.04
N TYR A 567 36.60 6.06 12.66
CA TYR A 567 35.52 5.15 12.30
C TYR A 567 34.58 4.97 13.50
N ALA A 568 33.29 4.68 13.25
CA ALA A 568 32.34 4.40 14.31
C ALA A 568 32.48 2.96 14.82
N ASP A 569 32.48 2.78 16.15
CA ASP A 569 32.55 1.47 16.80
C ASP A 569 31.14 0.93 17.11
N LEU A 570 31.00 -0.39 17.22
CA LEU A 570 29.71 -1.08 17.39
C LEU A 570 29.55 -1.69 18.78
N MET A 571 28.32 -1.69 19.31
CA MET A 571 27.95 -2.41 20.53
C MET A 571 26.78 -3.38 20.31
N ILE A 572 26.90 -4.60 20.81
CA ILE A 572 25.87 -5.65 20.73
C ILE A 572 25.72 -6.31 22.10
N ALA A 573 24.49 -6.51 22.56
CA ALA A 573 24.17 -7.17 23.83
C ALA A 573 23.50 -8.53 23.65
N GLY A 574 23.76 -9.45 24.60
CA GLY A 574 23.03 -10.70 24.80
C GLY A 574 22.58 -10.83 26.26
N MET A 575 21.39 -10.33 26.60
CA MET A 575 21.00 -10.09 28.00
C MET A 575 20.77 -11.36 28.84
N GLU A 576 20.52 -12.51 28.22
CA GLU A 576 20.26 -13.79 28.89
C GLU A 576 21.48 -14.73 28.91
N TYR A 577 22.63 -14.29 28.38
CA TYR A 577 23.90 -15.01 28.41
C TYR A 577 24.34 -15.37 29.85
N ASP A 578 24.48 -16.66 30.18
CA ASP A 578 24.98 -17.12 31.48
C ASP A 578 26.46 -16.70 31.64
N PRO A 579 26.87 -15.97 32.69
CA PRO A 579 26.21 -15.88 34.00
C PRO A 579 25.40 -14.60 34.32
N GLY A 580 25.16 -13.67 33.39
CA GLY A 580 24.54 -12.38 33.79
C GLY A 580 24.13 -11.40 32.69
N GLY A 581 24.13 -11.84 31.43
CA GLY A 581 24.14 -10.97 30.26
C GLY A 581 25.57 -10.71 29.77
N LEU A 582 25.69 -10.37 28.50
CA LEU A 582 26.93 -10.09 27.77
C LEU A 582 26.77 -8.78 27.00
N VAL A 583 27.81 -7.96 26.97
CA VAL A 583 27.99 -6.87 25.99
C VAL A 583 29.32 -7.11 25.28
N VAL A 584 29.32 -6.96 23.96
CA VAL A 584 30.51 -7.01 23.11
C VAL A 584 30.64 -5.72 22.31
N VAL A 585 31.89 -5.35 22.03
CA VAL A 585 32.25 -4.17 21.25
C VAL A 585 33.21 -4.58 20.14
N TYR A 586 32.95 -4.07 18.94
CA TYR A 586 33.80 -4.24 17.76
C TYR A 586 34.24 -2.87 17.27
N TYR A 587 35.53 -2.70 17.00
CA TYR A 587 36.02 -1.42 16.47
C TYR A 587 35.77 -1.30 14.97
N GLY A 588 35.53 -0.08 14.50
CA GLY A 588 35.38 0.25 13.08
C GLY A 588 36.69 0.11 12.28
N GLY A 589 36.65 0.49 11.00
CA GLY A 589 37.86 0.55 10.19
C GLY A 589 37.63 0.57 8.68
N PRO A 590 38.69 0.70 7.85
CA PRO A 590 38.60 0.86 6.39
C PRO A 590 38.12 -0.37 5.59
N THR A 591 37.53 -1.35 6.27
CA THR A 591 36.82 -2.52 5.72
C THR A 591 35.64 -2.92 6.64
N GLY A 592 35.17 -2.00 7.48
CA GLY A 592 34.33 -2.28 8.65
C GLY A 592 35.01 -3.17 9.70
N PRO A 593 34.21 -3.81 10.58
CA PRO A 593 34.71 -4.52 11.76
C PRO A 593 35.71 -5.64 11.47
N SER A 594 36.60 -5.90 12.44
CA SER A 594 37.64 -6.92 12.24
C SER A 594 37.04 -8.34 12.12
N THR A 595 37.58 -9.11 11.17
CA THR A 595 37.14 -10.49 10.84
C THR A 595 38.21 -11.53 11.21
N ASP A 596 39.05 -11.22 12.21
CA ASP A 596 40.30 -11.94 12.42
C ASP A 596 40.11 -13.30 13.11
N ALA A 597 40.85 -14.30 12.65
CA ALA A 597 40.67 -15.70 13.05
C ALA A 597 41.27 -15.99 14.45
N PRO A 598 40.72 -16.95 15.22
CA PRO A 598 40.94 -17.11 16.66
C PRO A 598 42.35 -16.92 17.20
N VAL A 599 42.45 -16.06 18.22
CA VAL A 599 43.57 -16.02 19.16
C VAL A 599 43.58 -17.34 19.93
N ALA A 600 44.36 -18.31 19.44
CA ALA A 600 44.32 -19.71 19.89
C ALA A 600 44.72 -19.90 21.38
N GLY A 601 43.74 -19.77 22.28
CA GLY A 601 43.95 -19.92 23.72
C GLY A 601 42.69 -19.98 24.58
N ASP A 602 41.64 -19.22 24.25
CA ASP A 602 40.45 -19.08 25.10
C ASP A 602 39.25 -19.95 24.64
N PRO A 603 38.55 -20.66 25.54
CA PRO A 603 37.35 -21.45 25.23
C PRO A 603 36.02 -20.82 25.71
N ALA A 604 36.01 -19.56 26.17
CA ALA A 604 34.84 -18.98 26.85
C ALA A 604 33.81 -18.31 25.93
N VAL A 605 34.21 -17.81 24.75
CA VAL A 605 33.37 -17.03 23.84
C VAL A 605 33.71 -17.42 22.40
N SER A 606 32.69 -17.74 21.59
CA SER A 606 32.85 -18.16 20.18
C SER A 606 32.86 -16.97 19.21
N ILE A 607 32.28 -15.85 19.64
CA ILE A 607 32.36 -14.55 18.96
C ILE A 607 33.67 -13.83 19.35
N HIS A 608 34.24 -13.04 18.43
CA HIS A 608 35.61 -12.52 18.52
C HIS A 608 35.66 -10.99 18.61
N PRO A 609 35.17 -10.35 19.69
CA PRO A 609 35.14 -8.90 19.81
C PRO A 609 36.47 -8.30 20.25
N ASP A 610 36.66 -7.01 19.97
CA ASP A 610 37.81 -6.24 20.43
C ASP A 610 37.73 -5.92 21.93
N TRP A 611 36.52 -5.83 22.50
CA TRP A 611 36.27 -5.75 23.94
C TRP A 611 34.96 -6.44 24.33
N PHE A 612 34.86 -6.98 25.55
CA PHE A 612 33.61 -7.56 26.07
C PHE A 612 33.47 -7.45 27.59
N MET A 613 32.23 -7.54 28.07
CA MET A 613 31.89 -7.60 29.49
C MET A 613 30.72 -8.55 29.75
N THR A 614 30.84 -9.37 30.81
CA THR A 614 29.74 -10.22 31.31
C THR A 614 29.19 -9.68 32.63
N GLY A 615 27.90 -9.88 32.87
CA GLY A 615 27.24 -9.42 34.08
C GLY A 615 27.79 -10.07 35.35
N GLU A 616 28.12 -9.27 36.36
CA GLU A 616 28.72 -9.71 37.64
C GLU A 616 27.96 -10.82 38.37
N VAL A 617 26.64 -10.94 38.15
CA VAL A 617 25.74 -11.82 38.92
C VAL A 617 24.67 -12.45 38.03
N GLY A 618 24.30 -13.68 38.39
CA GLY A 618 23.15 -14.46 37.87
C GLY A 618 21.93 -13.61 37.53
N GLN A 619 21.57 -13.56 36.23
CA GLN A 619 20.38 -12.88 35.72
C GLN A 619 20.31 -11.38 36.10
N SER A 620 21.47 -10.70 36.03
CA SER A 620 21.57 -9.23 36.16
C SER A 620 21.18 -8.48 34.88
N ASN A 621 21.09 -9.20 33.75
CA ASN A 621 20.67 -8.74 32.43
C ASN A 621 21.45 -7.50 31.96
N LEU A 622 22.78 -7.59 32.04
CA LEU A 622 23.69 -6.62 31.45
C LEU A 622 23.44 -6.48 29.94
N GLY A 623 23.48 -5.25 29.44
CA GLY A 623 23.17 -4.91 28.05
C GLY A 623 21.68 -4.68 27.79
N SER A 624 20.89 -4.44 28.84
CA SER A 624 19.46 -4.06 28.70
C SER A 624 19.27 -2.59 28.31
N GLY A 625 20.17 -1.71 28.75
CA GLY A 625 20.42 -0.40 28.18
C GLY A 625 21.81 -0.41 27.54
N LEU A 626 21.96 0.23 26.38
CA LEU A 626 23.15 0.20 25.55
C LEU A 626 23.21 1.46 24.69
N ALA A 627 24.16 2.36 24.98
CA ALA A 627 24.35 3.57 24.19
C ALA A 627 25.78 4.12 24.33
N SER A 628 26.26 4.80 23.30
CA SER A 628 27.30 5.82 23.48
C SER A 628 26.80 6.88 24.46
N ALA A 629 27.69 7.37 25.31
CA ALA A 629 27.44 8.45 26.26
C ALA A 629 27.98 9.80 25.74
N GLY A 630 28.69 9.81 24.61
CA GLY A 630 29.52 10.94 24.18
C GLY A 630 30.79 11.06 25.02
N ASP A 631 31.53 12.17 24.86
CA ASP A 631 32.66 12.49 25.74
C ASP A 631 32.13 13.13 27.05
N VAL A 632 31.96 12.33 28.10
CA VAL A 632 31.42 12.75 29.41
C VAL A 632 32.52 13.35 30.29
N ASN A 633 33.78 12.98 30.03
CA ASN A 633 34.94 13.33 30.86
C ASN A 633 35.78 14.50 30.29
N GLY A 634 35.67 14.77 28.99
CA GLY A 634 36.32 15.84 28.25
C GLY A 634 37.75 15.55 27.77
N ASP A 635 38.12 14.29 27.57
CA ASP A 635 39.46 13.90 27.09
C ASP A 635 39.56 13.65 25.58
N GLY A 636 38.44 13.68 24.85
CA GLY A 636 38.37 13.58 23.40
C GLY A 636 38.12 12.18 22.84
N PHE A 637 37.60 11.26 23.66
CA PHE A 637 37.16 9.92 23.25
C PHE A 637 35.68 9.73 23.60
N ASN A 638 34.95 8.90 22.87
CA ASN A 638 33.56 8.60 23.24
C ASN A 638 33.52 7.58 24.38
N ASP A 639 32.69 7.87 25.39
CA ASP A 639 32.40 7.00 26.52
C ASP A 639 31.14 6.16 26.23
N ILE A 640 30.90 5.07 26.99
CA ILE A 640 29.70 4.22 26.82
C ILE A 640 28.92 4.01 28.12
N ILE A 641 27.60 3.87 28.02
CA ILE A 641 26.71 3.61 29.15
C ILE A 641 25.90 2.31 29.00
N LEU A 642 26.14 1.37 29.93
CA LEU A 642 25.57 0.03 29.96
C LEU A 642 24.58 -0.16 31.10
N GLY A 643 23.43 -0.78 30.82
CA GLY A 643 22.36 -1.05 31.78
C GLY A 643 22.24 -2.53 32.19
N ALA A 644 22.11 -2.80 33.50
CA ALA A 644 21.90 -4.13 34.10
C ALA A 644 20.69 -4.09 35.06
N TYR A 645 19.49 -3.98 34.49
CA TYR A 645 18.26 -3.64 35.22
C TYR A 645 17.76 -4.65 36.25
N THR A 646 18.27 -5.89 36.22
CA THR A 646 17.94 -6.94 37.19
C THR A 646 19.11 -7.30 38.11
N TRP A 647 20.18 -6.49 38.12
CA TRP A 647 21.31 -6.64 39.03
C TRP A 647 20.86 -6.57 40.50
N ASP A 648 21.32 -7.55 41.27
CA ASP A 648 21.24 -7.70 42.73
C ASP A 648 22.47 -8.53 43.14
N ASN A 649 22.99 -8.34 44.36
CA ASN A 649 24.10 -9.12 44.91
C ASN A 649 23.67 -10.30 45.81
N ASP A 650 22.38 -10.45 46.14
CA ASP A 650 21.82 -11.66 46.75
C ASP A 650 20.64 -12.19 45.93
N ILE A 651 20.90 -13.21 45.09
CA ILE A 651 19.93 -13.87 44.20
C ILE A 651 18.69 -14.46 44.93
N TYR A 652 18.66 -14.47 46.26
CA TYR A 652 17.52 -14.92 47.06
C TYR A 652 16.68 -13.80 47.68
N THR A 653 17.01 -12.52 47.46
CA THR A 653 16.20 -11.38 47.90
C THR A 653 15.30 -10.81 46.81
N ILE A 654 14.22 -10.19 47.27
CA ILE A 654 13.54 -9.10 46.57
C ILE A 654 13.79 -7.88 47.48
N PRO A 655 14.27 -6.75 46.94
CA PRO A 655 14.08 -6.32 45.55
C PRO A 655 15.35 -6.24 44.68
N LYS A 656 15.16 -6.21 43.36
CA LYS A 656 16.22 -5.97 42.38
C LYS A 656 16.37 -4.47 42.11
N PRO A 657 17.43 -3.79 42.58
CA PRO A 657 17.62 -2.35 42.37
C PRO A 657 17.88 -1.99 40.91
N GLY A 658 18.61 -2.85 40.18
CA GLY A 658 19.22 -2.50 38.91
C GLY A 658 20.49 -1.64 39.07
N ARG A 659 21.23 -1.49 37.97
CA ARG A 659 22.51 -0.80 37.92
C ARG A 659 22.80 -0.25 36.51
N ALA A 660 23.55 0.84 36.43
CA ALA A 660 24.21 1.31 35.23
C ALA A 660 25.74 1.39 35.43
N TYR A 661 26.49 1.27 34.33
CA TYR A 661 27.94 1.43 34.26
C TYR A 661 28.25 2.45 33.17
N LEU A 662 28.98 3.52 33.50
CA LEU A 662 29.63 4.41 32.54
C LEU A 662 31.10 4.00 32.45
N ILE A 663 31.61 3.79 31.24
CA ILE A 663 32.97 3.32 30.99
C ILE A 663 33.62 4.32 30.03
N TYR A 664 34.79 4.83 30.41
CA TYR A 664 35.46 5.90 29.67
C TYR A 664 36.27 5.35 28.49
N GLY A 665 36.24 6.09 27.37
CA GLY A 665 37.00 5.80 26.15
C GLY A 665 38.51 6.06 26.30
N SER A 666 39.29 5.73 25.27
CA SER A 666 40.72 6.07 25.21
C SER A 666 41.35 5.79 23.85
N ALA A 667 42.55 6.33 23.61
CA ALA A 667 43.43 5.98 22.47
C ALA A 667 43.95 4.51 22.46
N SER A 668 43.29 3.61 23.17
CA SER A 668 43.48 2.16 23.13
C SER A 668 42.13 1.42 23.23
N GLY A 669 41.02 2.12 22.96
CA GLY A 669 39.66 1.65 23.16
C GLY A 669 39.29 1.53 24.64
N LEU A 670 38.39 0.58 24.94
CA LEU A 670 37.86 0.35 26.29
C LEU A 670 38.84 -0.41 27.21
N PRO A 671 38.79 -0.19 28.53
CA PRO A 671 39.69 -0.84 29.48
C PRO A 671 39.37 -2.33 29.73
N GLU A 672 40.39 -3.19 29.78
CA GLU A 672 40.26 -4.63 30.13
C GLU A 672 39.64 -4.88 31.53
N GLU A 673 39.83 -3.96 32.48
CA GLU A 673 39.42 -4.07 33.89
C GLU A 673 38.89 -2.72 34.38
N LEU A 674 37.72 -2.71 35.03
CA LEU A 674 37.11 -1.47 35.55
C LEU A 674 37.67 -1.06 36.92
N ASP A 675 37.99 0.22 37.07
CA ASP A 675 38.22 0.88 38.36
C ASP A 675 37.64 2.31 38.38
N THR A 676 37.75 2.99 39.54
CA THR A 676 37.20 4.34 39.76
C THR A 676 37.98 5.47 39.06
N THR A 677 38.77 5.17 38.04
CA THR A 677 39.48 6.14 37.18
C THR A 677 39.22 5.93 35.70
N ASN A 678 38.63 4.81 35.30
CA ASN A 678 38.19 4.52 33.92
C ASN A 678 36.68 4.18 33.84
N SER A 679 35.95 4.26 34.95
CA SER A 679 34.51 4.00 35.00
C SER A 679 33.82 4.64 36.20
N TRP A 680 32.50 4.79 36.10
CA TRP A 680 31.58 5.10 37.19
C TRP A 680 30.42 4.08 37.20
N ILE A 681 29.93 3.70 38.38
CA ILE A 681 28.96 2.61 38.55
C ILE A 681 27.83 3.04 39.48
N PHE A 682 26.65 3.30 38.90
CA PHE A 682 25.46 3.69 39.64
C PHE A 682 24.57 2.48 39.95
N THR A 683 24.33 2.21 41.24
CA THR A 683 23.42 1.13 41.67
C THR A 683 22.16 1.74 42.28
N GLY A 684 20.99 1.24 41.87
CA GLY A 684 19.70 1.69 42.38
C GLY A 684 19.50 1.45 43.88
N THR A 685 18.42 1.98 44.46
CA THR A 685 18.16 1.82 45.90
C THR A 685 17.89 0.36 46.26
N LEU A 686 18.82 -0.28 46.99
CA LEU A 686 18.79 -1.72 47.37
C LEU A 686 17.50 -2.19 48.10
N ASP A 687 16.67 -1.26 48.60
CA ASP A 687 15.38 -1.54 49.25
C ASP A 687 14.15 -1.37 48.32
N LYS A 688 14.34 -1.12 47.01
CA LYS A 688 13.26 -0.96 46.00
C LYS A 688 13.53 -1.75 44.72
N ASN A 689 12.46 -2.11 43.99
CA ASN A 689 12.55 -2.80 42.69
C ASN A 689 12.49 -1.78 41.54
N ASP A 690 13.38 -0.78 41.56
CA ASP A 690 13.29 0.40 40.68
C ASP A 690 13.54 0.08 39.19
N ASN A 691 14.23 -1.04 38.89
CA ASN A 691 14.74 -1.43 37.57
C ASN A 691 15.67 -0.35 36.94
N VAL A 692 16.58 0.23 37.75
CA VAL A 692 17.56 1.22 37.27
C VAL A 692 18.42 0.65 36.15
N GLY A 693 18.56 1.39 35.05
CA GLY A 693 19.33 0.94 33.89
C GLY A 693 18.56 -0.02 32.98
N ARG A 694 17.22 0.00 32.99
CA ARG A 694 16.41 -0.72 31.98
C ARG A 694 16.62 -0.16 30.58
N THR A 695 16.86 1.13 30.48
CA THR A 695 17.36 1.83 29.28
C THR A 695 18.32 2.91 29.74
N THR A 696 19.28 3.23 28.88
CA THR A 696 20.35 4.21 29.11
C THR A 696 20.66 4.90 27.78
N SER A 697 21.01 6.18 27.82
CA SER A 697 21.34 6.97 26.62
C SER A 697 22.29 8.11 26.99
N GLY A 698 23.19 8.48 26.08
CA GLY A 698 23.84 9.80 26.11
C GLY A 698 22.80 10.88 25.82
N ALA A 699 22.79 11.96 26.60
CA ALA A 699 21.77 13.00 26.53
C ALA A 699 22.25 14.27 25.79
N GLY A 700 23.50 14.27 25.30
CA GLY A 700 24.17 15.47 24.80
C GLY A 700 24.57 16.42 25.93
N ASP A 701 25.02 17.62 25.60
CA ASP A 701 25.25 18.69 26.58
C ASP A 701 23.90 19.41 26.85
N ILE A 702 23.19 19.03 27.92
CA ILE A 702 21.90 19.60 28.31
C ILE A 702 22.10 20.95 29.01
N ASN A 703 23.24 21.10 29.70
CA ASN A 703 23.50 22.18 30.65
C ASN A 703 24.36 23.33 30.05
N GLY A 704 25.04 23.08 28.94
CA GLY A 704 25.85 24.02 28.17
C GLY A 704 27.26 24.26 28.71
N ASP A 705 27.84 23.33 29.48
CA ASP A 705 29.19 23.47 30.04
C ASP A 705 30.32 22.81 29.21
N GLY A 706 29.95 22.07 28.16
CA GLY A 706 30.86 21.50 27.17
C GLY A 706 31.27 20.05 27.41
N TYR A 707 30.54 19.31 28.26
CA TYR A 707 30.69 17.87 28.49
C TYR A 707 29.39 17.15 28.12
N SER A 708 29.46 15.85 27.83
CA SER A 708 28.27 15.06 27.51
C SER A 708 27.57 14.61 28.81
N ASP A 709 26.25 14.79 28.88
CA ASP A 709 25.41 14.35 29.99
C ASP A 709 24.81 12.97 29.69
N ILE A 710 24.31 12.26 30.71
CA ILE A 710 23.68 10.93 30.56
C ILE A 710 22.29 10.85 31.16
N ILE A 711 21.45 9.98 30.61
CA ILE A 711 20.12 9.66 31.12
C ILE A 711 19.92 8.15 31.37
N ILE A 712 19.28 7.83 32.50
CA ILE A 712 19.05 6.46 32.98
C ILE A 712 17.56 6.28 33.30
N GLY A 713 16.94 5.25 32.69
CA GLY A 713 15.56 4.85 32.97
C GLY A 713 15.43 3.99 34.23
N ALA A 714 14.38 4.26 35.03
CA ALA A 714 13.99 3.49 36.21
C ALA A 714 12.46 3.25 36.22
N PRO A 715 11.92 2.43 35.29
CA PRO A 715 10.48 2.36 35.01
C PRO A 715 9.63 1.72 36.09
N ARG A 716 10.23 1.16 37.15
CA ARG A 716 9.49 0.63 38.30
C ARG A 716 9.75 1.42 39.58
N TYR A 717 10.36 2.59 39.50
CA TYR A 717 10.54 3.49 40.63
C TYR A 717 9.23 3.80 41.35
N GLU A 718 9.26 3.79 42.68
CA GLU A 718 8.09 4.03 43.55
C GLU A 718 8.42 5.08 44.63
N ASN A 719 7.64 6.16 44.72
CA ASN A 719 7.75 7.20 45.75
C ASN A 719 6.44 7.43 46.52
N GLY A 720 5.56 6.42 46.47
CA GLY A 720 4.23 6.44 47.09
C GLY A 720 3.17 5.80 46.22
N GLN A 721 3.46 5.59 44.93
CA GLN A 721 2.58 4.95 43.96
C GLN A 721 3.28 3.71 43.36
N LEU A 722 2.51 2.68 43.04
CA LEU A 722 3.04 1.40 42.54
C LEU A 722 3.53 1.57 41.09
N HIS A 723 4.78 1.24 40.80
CA HIS A 723 5.42 1.37 39.47
C HIS A 723 5.06 2.69 38.73
N GLU A 724 5.21 3.84 39.37
CA GLU A 724 5.01 5.13 38.70
C GLU A 724 6.11 5.40 37.66
N GLY A 725 7.34 4.98 37.98
CA GLY A 725 8.50 5.11 37.10
C GLY A 725 9.13 6.50 37.16
N ALA A 726 10.42 6.55 36.87
CA ALA A 726 11.23 7.75 36.83
C ALA A 726 12.34 7.66 35.79
N PHE A 727 12.91 8.82 35.44
CA PHE A 727 14.22 8.93 34.82
C PHE A 727 15.16 9.76 35.69
N LEU A 728 16.46 9.52 35.55
CA LEU A 728 17.54 10.14 36.31
C LEU A 728 18.55 10.72 35.30
N VAL A 729 19.00 11.94 35.52
CA VAL A 729 20.04 12.61 34.72
C VAL A 729 21.22 12.97 35.61
N PHE A 730 22.42 12.79 35.08
CA PHE A 730 23.69 13.13 35.70
C PHE A 730 24.49 13.96 34.70
N TYR A 731 25.04 15.09 35.14
CA TYR A 731 25.79 15.98 34.26
C TYR A 731 27.27 15.58 34.16
N GLY A 732 27.87 15.81 33.00
CA GLY A 732 29.28 15.53 32.70
C GLY A 732 30.28 16.41 33.47
N GLY A 733 31.56 16.30 33.14
CA GLY A 733 32.56 17.23 33.68
C GLY A 733 34.03 16.78 33.58
N PRO A 734 34.98 17.66 33.93
CA PRO A 734 36.43 17.45 33.74
C PRO A 734 37.11 16.37 34.60
N ASP A 735 36.36 15.74 35.50
CA ASP A 735 36.78 14.55 36.28
C ASP A 735 35.81 13.36 36.02
N GLY A 736 34.97 13.46 34.98
CA GLY A 736 33.80 12.62 34.72
C GLY A 736 32.71 12.75 35.79
N ILE A 737 31.79 11.79 35.84
CA ILE A 737 30.74 11.73 36.87
C ILE A 737 31.34 11.21 38.17
N THR A 738 31.23 12.00 39.24
CA THR A 738 31.90 11.77 40.53
C THR A 738 30.93 11.62 41.72
N THR A 739 29.63 11.48 41.45
CA THR A 739 28.56 11.48 42.47
C THR A 739 27.46 10.45 42.17
N ASP A 740 27.03 9.71 43.20
CA ASP A 740 25.90 8.77 43.11
C ASP A 740 24.54 9.47 43.35
N THR A 741 24.51 10.81 43.34
CA THR A 741 23.30 11.62 43.44
C THR A 741 23.03 12.23 42.07
N PRO A 742 21.87 11.95 41.43
CA PRO A 742 21.48 12.59 40.17
C PRO A 742 21.31 14.09 40.36
N ASP A 743 21.67 14.86 39.33
CA ASP A 743 21.45 16.30 39.29
C ASP A 743 19.98 16.63 39.02
N TYR A 744 19.29 15.76 38.27
CA TYR A 744 17.85 15.82 38.05
C TYR A 744 17.20 14.43 38.12
N ILE A 745 16.00 14.36 38.71
CA ILE A 745 15.17 13.16 38.77
C ILE A 745 13.70 13.57 38.61
N CYS A 746 12.98 12.90 37.71
CA CYS A 746 11.56 13.13 37.49
C CYS A 746 10.79 11.81 37.57
N GLU A 747 9.78 11.77 38.43
CA GLU A 747 8.84 10.66 38.63
C GLU A 747 7.49 10.98 37.97
N LYS A 748 6.66 10.00 37.63
CA LYS A 748 5.38 10.28 36.92
C LYS A 748 4.23 10.76 37.80
N ASN A 749 4.25 10.47 39.11
CA ASN A 749 3.14 10.71 40.03
C ASN A 749 1.78 10.13 39.56
N SER A 750 1.83 9.00 38.85
CA SER A 750 0.66 8.22 38.41
C SER A 750 1.00 6.73 38.51
N PRO A 751 0.14 5.88 39.09
CA PRO A 751 0.46 4.47 39.27
C PRO A 751 0.59 3.76 37.93
N GLN A 752 1.39 2.69 37.92
CA GLN A 752 1.54 1.71 36.85
C GLN A 752 1.84 2.27 35.46
N SER A 753 2.32 3.52 35.37
CA SER A 753 2.52 4.23 34.11
C SER A 753 3.87 3.89 33.44
N ASN A 754 4.77 3.22 34.16
CA ASN A 754 6.11 2.82 33.75
C ASN A 754 6.90 3.93 33.01
N PHE A 755 6.89 5.14 33.57
CA PHE A 755 7.61 6.28 33.00
C PHE A 755 9.13 6.07 33.06
N GLY A 756 9.83 6.39 31.97
CA GLY A 756 11.25 6.03 31.83
C GLY A 756 11.46 4.55 31.50
N THR A 757 10.53 3.91 30.78
CA THR A 757 10.75 2.57 30.20
C THR A 757 11.79 2.63 29.09
N ASN A 758 11.69 3.66 28.28
CA ASN A 758 12.64 4.02 27.24
C ASN A 758 12.95 5.51 27.37
N VAL A 759 14.21 5.87 27.17
CA VAL A 759 14.77 7.23 27.33
C VAL A 759 15.79 7.44 26.21
N SER A 760 15.82 8.62 25.60
CA SER A 760 16.83 8.96 24.59
C SER A 760 17.21 10.44 24.66
N GLY A 761 18.49 10.75 24.40
CA GLY A 761 18.94 12.09 24.06
C GLY A 761 18.34 12.51 22.72
N ALA A 762 17.82 13.73 22.64
CA ALA A 762 16.91 14.12 21.57
C ALA A 762 17.47 15.18 20.60
N GLY A 763 18.75 15.56 20.77
CA GLY A 763 19.38 16.64 20.03
C GLY A 763 18.85 18.01 20.45
N ASP A 764 19.16 19.07 19.68
CA ASP A 764 18.53 20.38 19.85
C ASP A 764 17.25 20.40 18.98
N ILE A 765 16.10 20.09 19.60
CA ILE A 765 14.79 20.08 18.93
C ILE A 765 14.27 21.51 18.80
N ASN A 766 14.58 22.36 19.78
CA ASN A 766 13.96 23.67 19.93
C ASN A 766 14.76 24.83 19.28
N GLY A 767 16.06 24.61 19.03
CA GLY A 767 17.02 25.50 18.38
C GLY A 767 17.56 26.61 19.27
N ASP A 768 17.76 26.36 20.57
CA ASP A 768 18.33 27.32 21.52
C ASP A 768 19.79 27.03 21.95
N GLY A 769 20.36 25.92 21.50
CA GLY A 769 21.77 25.55 21.65
C GLY A 769 22.10 24.65 22.85
N TYR A 770 21.10 24.00 23.43
CA TYR A 770 21.24 22.98 24.48
C TYR A 770 20.63 21.66 24.00
N SER A 771 21.01 20.54 24.61
CA SER A 771 20.49 19.22 24.23
C SER A 771 19.19 18.92 24.99
N ASP A 772 18.16 18.50 24.24
CA ASP A 772 16.85 18.12 24.75
C ASP A 772 16.78 16.60 25.01
N ILE A 773 15.78 16.13 25.76
CA ILE A 773 15.56 14.70 26.04
C ILE A 773 14.11 14.25 25.82
N ILE A 774 13.93 12.97 25.48
CA ILE A 774 12.61 12.34 25.29
C ILE A 774 12.43 11.07 26.14
N ILE A 775 11.20 10.88 26.64
CA ILE A 775 10.84 9.83 27.61
C ILE A 775 9.58 9.08 27.18
N GLY A 776 9.67 7.75 27.17
CA GLY A 776 8.56 6.83 26.95
C GLY A 776 7.86 6.37 28.24
N SER A 777 6.54 6.26 28.19
CA SER A 777 5.67 5.79 29.29
C SER A 777 4.55 4.88 28.77
N PRO A 778 4.86 3.65 28.32
CA PRO A 778 3.94 2.83 27.52
C PRO A 778 2.65 2.45 28.26
N LEU A 779 2.68 2.39 29.60
CA LEU A 779 1.50 2.03 30.38
C LEU A 779 0.69 3.23 30.91
N ALA A 780 1.02 4.47 30.51
CA ALA A 780 0.28 5.65 30.93
C ALA A 780 -1.20 5.61 30.51
N GLU A 781 -2.09 5.99 31.43
CA GLU A 781 -3.53 6.12 31.19
C GLU A 781 -3.87 7.50 30.58
N ASN A 782 -4.88 7.55 29.69
CA ASN A 782 -5.41 8.81 29.16
C ASN A 782 -6.73 9.17 29.84
N ASP A 783 -6.64 9.72 31.06
CA ASP A 783 -7.75 10.26 31.87
C ASP A 783 -8.74 11.14 31.08
N SER A 784 -8.24 11.89 30.10
CA SER A 784 -9.06 12.83 29.33
C SER A 784 -9.97 12.15 28.30
N LEU A 785 -9.73 10.88 27.98
CA LEU A 785 -10.53 10.04 27.09
C LEU A 785 -11.15 8.82 27.82
N GLY A 786 -10.49 8.30 28.86
CA GLY A 786 -10.89 7.09 29.59
C GLY A 786 -10.26 5.81 29.02
N PHE A 787 -9.01 5.88 28.55
CA PHE A 787 -8.29 4.75 27.96
C PHE A 787 -7.13 4.29 28.84
N GLU A 788 -7.17 3.02 29.24
CA GLU A 788 -6.12 2.33 29.99
C GLU A 788 -4.95 1.97 29.06
N LYS A 789 -3.70 2.07 29.54
CA LYS A 789 -2.47 1.79 28.76
C LYS A 789 -2.43 2.44 27.36
N ALA A 790 -2.90 3.68 27.26
CA ALA A 790 -2.82 4.44 26.01
C ALA A 790 -1.36 4.76 25.65
N GLY A 791 -0.50 4.86 26.66
CA GLY A 791 0.90 5.24 26.51
C GLY A 791 1.09 6.74 26.31
N ALA A 792 2.33 7.21 26.44
CA ALA A 792 2.69 8.60 26.22
C ALA A 792 4.18 8.81 25.91
N LEU A 793 4.44 9.85 25.10
CA LEU A 793 5.72 10.51 24.87
C LEU A 793 5.76 11.81 25.68
N TYR A 794 6.92 12.14 26.25
CA TYR A 794 7.22 13.41 26.89
C TYR A 794 8.57 13.93 26.37
N ALA A 795 8.73 15.24 26.23
CA ALA A 795 10.01 15.89 25.99
C ALA A 795 10.27 16.98 27.02
N PHE A 796 11.53 17.14 27.40
CA PHE A 796 12.02 18.17 28.32
C PHE A 796 13.17 18.89 27.64
N TYR A 797 13.16 20.22 27.65
CA TYR A 797 14.17 21.00 26.92
C TYR A 797 15.38 21.38 27.78
N GLY A 798 16.55 21.46 27.13
CA GLY A 798 17.82 21.86 27.75
C GLY A 798 17.83 23.34 28.17
N SER A 799 18.82 23.73 28.99
CA SER A 799 18.99 25.13 29.40
C SER A 799 20.34 25.37 30.10
N PRO A 800 20.80 26.63 30.26
CA PRO A 800 22.03 26.94 31.01
C PRO A 800 21.92 26.76 32.55
N ASP A 801 20.77 26.31 33.06
CA ASP A 801 20.57 25.80 34.43
C ASP A 801 20.30 24.27 34.41
N GLY A 802 20.50 23.59 33.27
CA GLY A 802 20.12 22.20 33.00
C GLY A 802 18.60 22.01 32.84
N LEU A 803 18.09 20.80 33.07
CA LEU A 803 16.64 20.55 33.13
C LEU A 803 16.02 21.25 34.35
N ASN A 804 15.10 22.19 34.11
CA ASN A 804 14.65 23.17 35.10
C ASN A 804 13.97 22.53 36.36
N PRO A 805 14.62 22.51 37.55
CA PRO A 805 14.11 21.75 38.70
C PRO A 805 13.04 22.47 39.55
N THR A 806 12.50 23.62 39.13
CA THR A 806 12.04 24.65 40.09
C THR A 806 10.54 24.95 40.19
N ASP A 807 9.66 24.36 39.37
CA ASP A 807 8.22 24.60 39.47
C ASP A 807 7.57 23.77 40.60
N GLU A 808 6.62 24.35 41.36
CA GLU A 808 6.07 23.77 42.62
C GLU A 808 5.17 22.52 42.44
N PHE A 809 5.21 21.85 41.29
CA PHE A 809 4.44 20.64 41.00
C PHE A 809 5.34 19.41 41.01
N SER A 810 4.97 18.39 41.81
CA SER A 810 5.39 17.01 41.52
C SER A 810 4.23 16.34 40.77
N PRO A 811 4.40 15.90 39.51
CA PRO A 811 5.61 16.00 38.71
C PRO A 811 5.74 17.39 38.05
N PRO A 812 6.96 17.83 37.68
CA PRO A 812 7.12 19.02 36.85
C PRO A 812 6.44 18.80 35.49
N PRO A 813 5.83 19.84 34.89
CA PRO A 813 5.25 19.72 33.55
C PRO A 813 6.36 19.60 32.51
N ALA A 814 6.40 18.48 31.78
CA ALA A 814 7.21 18.35 30.57
C ALA A 814 6.80 19.42 29.55
N ASP A 815 7.77 20.02 28.85
CA ASP A 815 7.56 21.09 27.88
C ASP A 815 6.67 20.63 26.72
N PHE A 816 6.81 19.35 26.33
CA PHE A 816 5.88 18.65 25.45
C PHE A 816 5.41 17.33 26.07
N ALA A 817 4.14 16.98 25.84
CA ALA A 817 3.58 15.68 26.19
C ALA A 817 2.47 15.28 25.21
N PHE A 818 2.53 14.04 24.70
CA PHE A 818 1.51 13.44 23.84
C PHE A 818 1.10 12.07 24.38
N TYR A 819 -0.20 11.85 24.53
CA TYR A 819 -0.80 10.60 25.03
C TYR A 819 -1.50 9.88 23.89
N GLY A 820 -1.48 8.55 23.91
CA GLY A 820 -2.18 7.70 22.95
C GLY A 820 -3.69 7.98 22.91
N THR A 821 -4.28 7.80 21.73
CA THR A 821 -5.70 8.09 21.43
C THR A 821 -6.62 6.88 21.54
N GLU A 822 -6.08 5.70 21.82
CA GLU A 822 -6.78 4.42 22.00
C GLU A 822 -6.26 3.72 23.27
N ALA A 823 -6.86 2.57 23.64
CA ALA A 823 -6.45 1.78 24.80
C ALA A 823 -5.50 0.64 24.40
N ASN A 824 -4.60 0.25 25.29
CA ASN A 824 -3.58 -0.82 25.14
C ASN A 824 -2.52 -0.64 24.06
N ILE A 825 -2.53 0.43 23.25
CA ILE A 825 -1.58 0.61 22.14
C ILE A 825 -0.10 0.83 22.55
N GLN A 826 0.15 1.10 23.84
CA GLN A 826 1.47 1.22 24.46
C GLN A 826 2.43 2.22 23.79
N LEU A 827 1.90 3.38 23.38
CA LEU A 827 2.68 4.49 22.83
C LEU A 827 3.81 4.91 23.79
N GLY A 828 5.02 5.09 23.27
CA GLY A 828 6.20 5.34 24.10
C GLY A 828 6.85 4.06 24.63
N HIS A 829 6.61 2.92 23.99
CA HIS A 829 7.39 1.70 24.23
C HIS A 829 8.87 1.91 23.86
N ILE A 830 9.10 2.51 22.69
CA ILE A 830 10.37 3.03 22.21
C ILE A 830 10.20 4.51 21.83
N VAL A 831 11.20 5.34 22.14
CA VAL A 831 11.33 6.73 21.68
C VAL A 831 12.76 6.93 21.19
N ASN A 832 12.95 7.65 20.07
CA ASN A 832 14.31 7.91 19.59
C ASN A 832 14.44 9.25 18.86
N ASN A 833 15.62 9.84 18.92
CA ASN A 833 16.05 10.86 17.98
C ASN A 833 16.23 10.18 16.61
N ILE A 834 15.79 10.85 15.55
CA ILE A 834 15.95 10.34 14.17
C ILE A 834 16.74 11.32 13.29
N GLY A 835 17.40 12.32 13.87
CA GLY A 835 18.12 13.38 13.17
C GLY A 835 17.18 14.47 12.66
N ASP A 836 17.69 15.34 11.78
CA ASP A 836 16.83 16.26 11.01
C ASP A 836 16.25 15.49 9.82
N ILE A 837 15.02 14.98 9.98
CA ILE A 837 14.29 14.24 8.96
C ILE A 837 13.42 15.18 8.10
N ASN A 838 13.63 16.50 8.19
CA ASN A 838 12.82 17.48 7.45
C ASN A 838 13.58 18.62 6.77
N GLY A 839 14.87 18.79 7.07
CA GLY A 839 15.77 19.78 6.50
C GLY A 839 15.57 21.20 7.00
N ASP A 840 14.81 21.42 8.09
CA ASP A 840 14.59 22.75 8.67
C ASP A 840 15.65 23.18 9.70
N GLY A 841 16.57 22.27 10.06
CA GLY A 841 17.74 22.52 10.90
C GLY A 841 17.54 22.23 12.39
N TYR A 842 16.54 21.42 12.75
CA TYR A 842 16.22 21.02 14.12
C TYR A 842 16.16 19.49 14.23
N SER A 843 16.36 18.94 15.42
CA SER A 843 16.26 17.49 15.62
C SER A 843 14.80 17.02 15.71
N ASP A 844 14.47 15.96 14.99
CA ASP A 844 13.15 15.33 14.98
C ASP A 844 13.14 14.03 15.80
N VAL A 845 11.95 13.59 16.24
CA VAL A 845 11.83 12.40 17.12
C VAL A 845 10.74 11.44 16.68
N ALA A 846 11.04 10.14 16.77
CA ALA A 846 10.08 9.06 16.58
C ALA A 846 9.62 8.47 17.91
N VAL A 847 8.37 7.99 17.95
CA VAL A 847 7.81 7.19 19.04
C VAL A 847 7.05 5.99 18.50
N GLY A 848 7.40 4.81 19.01
CA GLY A 848 6.72 3.55 18.71
C GLY A 848 5.51 3.29 19.62
N SER A 849 4.54 2.59 19.07
CA SER A 849 3.30 2.14 19.68
C SER A 849 3.02 0.71 19.22
N SER A 850 3.97 -0.18 19.51
CA SER A 850 4.09 -1.53 18.92
C SER A 850 2.86 -2.44 19.13
N HIS A 851 1.95 -2.07 20.04
CA HIS A 851 0.71 -2.81 20.34
C HIS A 851 -0.56 -2.18 19.68
N SER A 852 -0.38 -1.39 18.62
CA SER A 852 -1.47 -0.69 17.92
C SER A 852 -2.30 -1.63 17.03
N ASN A 853 -3.60 -1.33 16.87
CA ASN A 853 -4.52 -1.98 15.91
C ASN A 853 -4.66 -3.52 15.99
N GLY A 854 -4.37 -4.13 17.15
CA GLY A 854 -4.28 -5.61 17.27
C GLY A 854 -2.84 -6.08 17.11
N ASP A 855 -1.94 -5.44 17.84
CA ASP A 855 -0.49 -5.70 17.86
C ASP A 855 0.19 -5.65 16.48
N LYS A 856 -0.45 -5.02 15.48
CA LYS A 856 0.17 -4.54 14.22
C LYS A 856 1.35 -3.61 14.48
N GLY A 857 1.23 -2.77 15.50
CA GLY A 857 2.20 -1.71 15.78
C GLY A 857 2.06 -0.45 14.93
N LYS A 858 2.84 0.59 15.28
CA LYS A 858 2.73 1.95 14.73
C LYS A 858 3.89 2.86 15.16
N VAL A 859 4.46 3.63 14.24
CA VAL A 859 5.34 4.78 14.52
C VAL A 859 4.60 6.11 14.39
N ILE A 860 4.99 7.10 15.20
CA ILE A 860 4.60 8.51 15.04
C ILE A 860 5.87 9.34 15.11
N ILE A 861 6.11 10.17 14.09
CA ILE A 861 7.21 11.14 14.06
C ILE A 861 6.66 12.50 14.48
N PHE A 862 7.34 13.18 15.40
CA PHE A 862 7.08 14.56 15.74
C PHE A 862 8.24 15.41 15.23
N PHE A 863 7.92 16.39 14.39
CA PHE A 863 8.93 17.30 13.89
C PHE A 863 9.28 18.34 14.97
N GLY A 864 10.55 18.73 15.01
CA GLY A 864 11.10 19.78 15.84
C GLY A 864 10.74 21.17 15.34
N GLY A 865 11.65 22.10 15.55
CA GLY A 865 11.50 23.49 15.12
C GLY A 865 11.52 24.47 16.29
N LYS A 866 11.44 25.77 15.96
CA LYS A 866 11.71 26.92 16.84
C LYS A 866 10.92 27.05 18.17
N ASN A 867 10.01 26.13 18.48
CA ASN A 867 9.27 26.11 19.75
C ASN A 867 9.26 24.69 20.36
N GLY A 868 10.17 23.82 19.90
CA GLY A 868 10.15 22.38 20.10
C GLY A 868 8.95 21.69 19.45
N LEU A 869 8.73 20.43 19.84
CA LEU A 869 7.73 19.53 19.26
C LEU A 869 6.30 20.10 19.32
N SER A 870 5.49 19.80 18.30
CA SER A 870 4.08 20.23 18.27
C SER A 870 3.08 19.13 17.91
N LEU A 871 1.86 19.25 18.44
CA LEU A 871 0.72 18.39 18.09
C LEU A 871 0.14 18.66 16.69
N GLN A 872 0.81 19.46 15.86
CA GLN A 872 0.35 19.86 14.53
C GLN A 872 1.34 19.45 13.43
N ASN A 873 2.63 19.39 13.75
CA ASN A 873 3.70 18.96 12.85
C ASN A 873 4.09 17.53 13.25
N LYS A 874 3.36 16.54 12.72
CA LYS A 874 3.65 15.12 12.97
C LYS A 874 3.19 14.22 11.84
N TRP A 875 3.94 13.17 11.58
CA TRP A 875 3.62 12.09 10.63
C TRP A 875 3.37 10.78 11.39
N SER A 876 2.73 9.78 10.78
CA SER A 876 2.56 8.46 11.42
C SER A 876 2.23 7.35 10.43
N LEU A 877 2.79 6.17 10.67
CA LEU A 877 2.64 4.97 9.87
C LEU A 877 2.34 3.77 10.79
N GLY A 878 1.39 2.91 10.39
CA GLY A 878 1.08 1.66 11.09
C GLY A 878 1.78 0.46 10.44
N GLY A 879 1.86 -0.65 11.16
CA GLY A 879 2.15 -1.96 10.56
C GLY A 879 1.08 -2.39 9.56
N GLU A 880 1.44 -3.37 8.74
CA GLU A 880 0.67 -3.90 7.64
C GLU A 880 -0.02 -5.23 8.05
N GLN A 881 0.69 -6.12 8.76
CA GLN A 881 0.24 -7.44 9.24
C GLN A 881 -0.32 -7.40 10.67
N ASP A 882 -1.09 -8.42 11.08
CA ASP A 882 -1.54 -8.58 12.49
C ASP A 882 -0.43 -9.21 13.35
N GLU A 883 -0.35 -8.83 14.63
CA GLU A 883 0.60 -9.36 15.63
C GLU A 883 2.13 -9.15 15.35
N GLU A 884 2.51 -8.48 14.24
CA GLU A 884 3.92 -8.24 13.84
C GLU A 884 4.75 -7.34 14.78
N GLU A 885 4.09 -6.51 15.59
CA GLU A 885 4.64 -5.51 16.51
C GLU A 885 5.47 -4.36 15.86
N PHE A 886 5.06 -3.85 14.69
CA PHE A 886 5.72 -2.75 13.95
C PHE A 886 6.10 -1.54 14.83
N ALA A 887 7.30 -1.01 14.56
CA ALA A 887 7.96 -0.01 15.40
C ALA A 887 8.25 -0.54 16.81
N TRP A 888 8.85 -1.73 16.85
CA TRP A 888 9.53 -2.26 18.02
C TRP A 888 10.98 -1.72 18.11
N GLY A 889 11.72 -1.78 17.01
CA GLY A 889 12.98 -1.06 16.81
C GLY A 889 12.77 0.22 16.00
N ILE A 890 13.55 1.28 16.28
CA ILE A 890 13.57 2.54 15.50
C ILE A 890 14.97 3.16 15.56
N ALA A 891 15.51 3.53 14.40
CA ALA A 891 16.72 4.34 14.25
C ALA A 891 16.55 5.41 13.15
N GLY A 892 17.42 6.41 13.14
CA GLY A 892 17.52 7.36 12.02
C GLY A 892 18.93 7.89 11.82
N GLY A 893 19.22 8.34 10.60
CA GLY A 893 20.55 8.75 10.16
C GLY A 893 20.65 8.85 8.64
N ASP A 894 21.54 9.70 8.15
CA ASP A 894 21.84 9.86 6.71
C ASP A 894 22.45 8.58 6.11
N PHE A 895 21.62 7.63 5.67
CA PHE A 895 22.05 6.33 5.11
C PHE A 895 22.31 6.43 3.60
N ASN A 896 21.64 7.37 2.91
CA ASN A 896 21.79 7.63 1.47
C ASN A 896 22.87 8.69 1.12
N GLY A 897 23.35 9.46 2.09
CA GLY A 897 24.38 10.51 1.92
C GLY A 897 23.88 11.81 1.29
N ASP A 898 22.57 12.10 1.33
CA ASP A 898 21.98 13.31 0.74
C ASP A 898 22.06 14.55 1.66
N GLY A 899 22.39 14.36 2.94
CA GLY A 899 22.51 15.41 3.95
C GLY A 899 21.27 15.59 4.84
N LEU A 900 20.25 14.75 4.70
CA LEU A 900 19.11 14.59 5.59
C LEU A 900 19.25 13.29 6.38
N ALA A 901 18.54 13.15 7.50
CA ALA A 901 18.48 11.86 8.18
C ALA A 901 17.37 10.97 7.60
N ASP A 902 17.66 9.72 7.26
CA ASP A 902 16.68 8.69 6.91
C ASP A 902 16.10 8.05 8.18
N LEU A 903 15.10 7.16 8.03
CA LEU A 903 14.49 6.39 9.11
C LEU A 903 14.56 4.88 8.82
N ALA A 904 14.81 4.08 9.86
CA ALA A 904 14.67 2.63 9.87
C ALA A 904 13.73 2.19 10.99
N VAL A 905 12.77 1.30 10.69
CA VAL A 905 11.74 0.82 11.61
C VAL A 905 11.68 -0.71 11.59
N GLY A 906 11.73 -1.33 12.78
CA GLY A 906 11.74 -2.78 12.94
C GLY A 906 10.38 -3.35 13.32
N SER A 907 10.08 -4.54 12.80
CA SER A 907 8.89 -5.31 13.11
C SER A 907 9.28 -6.75 13.42
N GLN A 908 9.14 -7.16 14.68
CA GLN A 908 9.87 -8.31 15.22
C GLN A 908 9.16 -9.65 15.06
N ASN A 909 7.85 -9.67 14.79
CA ASN A 909 7.08 -10.89 14.49
C ASN A 909 6.48 -10.82 13.08
N TYR A 910 7.17 -10.14 12.15
CA TYR A 910 6.75 -10.07 10.75
C TYR A 910 6.98 -11.42 10.05
N ASP A 911 5.97 -11.87 9.30
CA ASP A 911 5.94 -13.16 8.58
C ASP A 911 5.93 -12.91 7.06
N ASP A 912 6.94 -13.35 6.30
CA ASP A 912 6.90 -13.44 4.82
C ASP A 912 6.99 -14.90 4.38
N THR A 913 8.15 -15.51 4.59
CA THR A 913 8.48 -16.89 4.23
C THR A 913 8.50 -17.80 5.45
N TYR A 914 8.81 -17.26 6.64
CA TYR A 914 8.86 -18.00 7.90
C TYR A 914 8.22 -17.22 9.07
N THR A 915 7.61 -17.94 10.01
CA THR A 915 6.99 -17.34 11.19
C THR A 915 8.00 -16.72 12.16
N ASP A 916 7.66 -15.56 12.74
CA ASP A 916 8.48 -14.80 13.70
C ASP A 916 9.88 -14.43 13.14
N GLU A 917 10.07 -14.41 11.81
CA GLU A 917 11.40 -14.14 11.22
C GLU A 917 11.84 -12.68 11.37
N GLY A 918 10.88 -11.76 11.23
CA GLY A 918 11.06 -10.33 11.47
C GLY A 918 11.67 -9.57 10.30
N SER A 919 11.43 -8.25 10.27
CA SER A 919 11.82 -7.38 9.16
C SER A 919 12.28 -5.99 9.62
N VAL A 920 13.04 -5.33 8.75
CA VAL A 920 13.38 -3.91 8.89
C VAL A 920 12.95 -3.15 7.65
N PHE A 921 12.26 -2.04 7.90
CA PHE A 921 11.67 -1.18 6.91
C PHE A 921 12.44 0.15 6.89
N ILE A 922 13.04 0.47 5.74
CA ILE A 922 13.84 1.68 5.51
C ILE A 922 12.97 2.74 4.85
N PHE A 923 13.28 4.01 5.11
CA PHE A 923 12.55 5.18 4.64
C PHE A 923 13.56 6.25 4.27
N HIS A 924 13.76 6.50 2.97
CA HIS A 924 14.67 7.55 2.56
C HIS A 924 14.00 8.92 2.60
N SER A 925 14.79 9.87 3.07
CA SER A 925 14.53 11.30 3.06
C SER A 925 14.76 11.89 1.67
N GLN A 926 14.13 13.03 1.37
CA GLN A 926 14.26 13.73 0.09
C GLN A 926 14.10 15.26 0.24
N GLN A 927 15.08 16.02 -0.24
CA GLN A 927 15.12 17.48 -0.06
C GLN A 927 14.19 18.24 -1.01
N ASN A 928 12.96 18.52 -0.57
CA ASN A 928 12.02 19.40 -1.28
C ASN A 928 12.65 20.78 -1.60
N PRO A 929 12.43 21.37 -2.79
CA PRO A 929 12.92 22.71 -3.17
C PRO A 929 12.47 23.88 -2.26
N HIS A 930 11.58 23.61 -1.31
CA HIS A 930 11.00 24.60 -0.38
C HIS A 930 11.22 24.29 1.12
N GLY A 931 11.94 23.21 1.47
CA GLY A 931 12.34 22.91 2.86
C GLY A 931 11.24 22.32 3.74
N GLY A 932 11.03 21.00 3.63
CA GLY A 932 10.09 20.21 4.44
C GLY A 932 9.76 18.87 3.76
N LEU A 933 9.76 17.75 4.50
CA LEU A 933 9.85 16.42 3.89
C LEU A 933 8.57 15.61 3.67
N THR A 934 8.74 14.61 2.81
CA THR A 934 8.01 13.35 2.77
C THR A 934 8.99 12.18 2.79
N LEU A 935 8.86 11.27 3.76
CA LEU A 935 9.45 9.93 3.69
C LEU A 935 8.71 9.07 2.67
N GLN A 936 9.40 8.20 1.92
CA GLN A 936 8.76 7.31 0.94
C GLN A 936 9.06 5.79 1.09
N HIS A 937 8.72 5.01 0.05
CA HIS A 937 7.96 3.74 0.21
C HIS A 937 8.01 2.73 -0.99
N ALA A 938 8.01 1.39 -0.77
CA ALA A 938 7.92 0.29 -1.79
C ALA A 938 7.23 -1.05 -1.30
N PRO A 939 6.46 -1.81 -2.14
CA PRO A 939 5.29 -2.72 -1.80
C PRO A 939 5.51 -3.95 -0.88
N GLU A 940 4.53 -4.64 -0.22
CA GLU A 940 3.08 -4.44 0.10
C GLU A 940 2.50 -5.47 1.14
N SER A 941 1.56 -5.12 2.06
CA SER A 941 0.19 -5.73 2.24
C SER A 941 -0.53 -5.51 3.62
N GLY A 942 -1.61 -4.71 3.66
CA GLY A 942 -2.31 -4.33 4.90
C GLY A 942 -3.57 -5.15 5.32
N SER A 943 -3.74 -5.40 6.62
CA SER A 943 -4.94 -6.00 7.26
C SER A 943 -5.84 -4.96 7.99
N PHE A 944 -7.16 -5.11 7.84
CA PHE A 944 -8.20 -4.18 8.31
C PHE A 944 -9.00 -4.73 9.50
N SER A 945 -9.09 -3.98 10.61
CA SER A 945 -9.78 -4.41 11.84
C SER A 945 -11.28 -4.08 11.85
N LEU A 946 -12.12 -5.00 12.35
CA LEU A 946 -13.58 -4.81 12.44
C LEU A 946 -14.04 -4.40 13.85
N PRO A 947 -15.03 -3.47 13.97
CA PRO A 947 -15.51 -3.00 15.27
C PRO A 947 -16.35 -4.05 16.01
N ALA A 948 -16.06 -4.23 17.30
CA ALA A 948 -16.63 -5.31 18.11
C ALA A 948 -18.12 -5.17 18.42
N ASN A 949 -18.91 -6.25 18.18
CA ASN A 949 -19.87 -6.84 19.15
C ASN A 949 -20.65 -8.05 18.60
N SER A 950 -20.22 -9.28 18.89
CA SER A 950 -21.14 -10.40 19.26
C SER A 950 -20.38 -11.57 19.90
N THR A 951 -21.07 -12.52 20.53
CA THR A 951 -20.47 -13.55 21.41
C THR A 951 -20.83 -15.00 21.05
N VAL A 952 -19.79 -15.84 20.93
CA VAL A 952 -19.71 -17.25 21.37
C VAL A 952 -20.18 -18.41 20.44
N SER A 953 -19.19 -19.28 20.15
CA SER A 953 -19.21 -20.74 19.85
C SER A 953 -19.79 -21.31 18.55
N GLY A 954 -18.96 -22.13 17.87
CA GLY A 954 -19.40 -23.15 16.91
C GLY A 954 -18.36 -23.51 15.84
N ASP A 955 -17.55 -24.55 16.05
CA ASP A 955 -16.53 -25.01 15.10
C ASP A 955 -17.13 -25.68 13.85
N GLN A 956 -16.63 -25.34 12.65
CA GLN A 956 -16.64 -26.17 11.43
C GLN A 956 -15.38 -25.92 10.58
N PHE A 957 -14.96 -26.91 9.79
CA PHE A 957 -13.70 -26.95 9.03
C PHE A 957 -13.97 -27.29 7.55
N VAL A 958 -13.41 -26.50 6.63
CA VAL A 958 -13.44 -26.69 5.18
C VAL A 958 -12.12 -26.19 4.59
N ILE A 959 -11.54 -26.92 3.64
CA ILE A 959 -10.38 -26.49 2.83
C ILE A 959 -10.88 -26.02 1.46
N GLY A 960 -10.13 -25.13 0.79
CA GLY A 960 -10.36 -24.80 -0.61
C GLY A 960 -9.08 -24.33 -1.31
N HIS A 961 -8.49 -25.18 -2.16
CA HIS A 961 -7.45 -24.75 -3.11
C HIS A 961 -8.03 -24.65 -4.53
N SER A 962 -7.57 -23.64 -5.27
CA SER A 962 -7.62 -23.60 -6.73
C SER A 962 -6.20 -23.44 -7.28
N ALA A 963 -5.73 -24.43 -8.03
CA ALA A 963 -4.45 -24.36 -8.74
C ALA A 963 -4.67 -23.99 -10.21
N THR A 964 -3.83 -23.09 -10.72
CA THR A 964 -3.84 -22.56 -12.09
C THR A 964 -2.69 -23.16 -12.90
N SER A 965 -3.02 -23.85 -14.00
CA SER A 965 -1.99 -24.44 -14.86
C SER A 965 -1.21 -23.38 -15.66
N ALA A 966 0.08 -23.61 -15.87
CA ALA A 966 0.99 -22.72 -16.61
C ALA A 966 0.58 -22.43 -18.07
N ILE A 967 -0.44 -23.14 -18.59
CA ILE A 967 -1.07 -22.94 -19.90
C ILE A 967 -2.40 -22.17 -19.82
N GLY A 968 -2.68 -21.48 -18.71
CA GLY A 968 -3.80 -20.54 -18.55
C GLY A 968 -5.19 -21.17 -18.43
N MET A 969 -5.29 -22.50 -18.26
CA MET A 969 -6.56 -23.22 -18.31
C MET A 969 -7.19 -23.47 -16.93
N GLY A 970 -7.75 -22.42 -16.34
CA GLY A 970 -8.86 -22.47 -15.37
C GLY A 970 -8.63 -23.04 -13.97
N ASN A 971 -9.56 -22.74 -13.06
CA ASN A 971 -9.48 -23.11 -11.64
C ASN A 971 -9.96 -24.55 -11.42
N VAL A 972 -9.04 -25.46 -11.09
CA VAL A 972 -9.38 -26.83 -10.67
C VAL A 972 -9.92 -26.81 -9.25
N ARG A 973 -10.98 -27.58 -8.96
CA ARG A 973 -11.60 -27.70 -7.63
C ARG A 973 -11.36 -29.08 -7.03
N LEU A 974 -11.09 -29.17 -5.73
CA LEU A 974 -11.03 -30.46 -5.03
C LEU A 974 -12.44 -30.98 -4.70
N ARG A 975 -12.57 -32.31 -4.63
CA ARG A 975 -13.72 -33.02 -4.04
C ARG A 975 -13.23 -34.12 -3.12
N TRP A 976 -13.76 -34.21 -1.91
CA TRP A 976 -13.50 -35.31 -0.98
C TRP A 976 -14.77 -35.82 -0.32
N GLU A 977 -14.64 -36.98 0.32
CA GLU A 977 -15.56 -37.43 1.35
C GLU A 977 -14.75 -38.04 2.50
N ILE A 978 -15.22 -37.82 3.72
CA ILE A 978 -14.69 -38.43 4.94
C ILE A 978 -15.84 -39.15 5.63
N VAL A 979 -15.61 -40.38 6.09
CA VAL A 979 -16.59 -41.20 6.82
C VAL A 979 -15.92 -41.90 8.00
N SER A 980 -16.66 -42.12 9.09
CA SER A 980 -16.16 -43.03 10.14
C SER A 980 -16.04 -44.45 9.58
N GLY A 981 -15.18 -45.29 10.17
CA GLY A 981 -14.65 -46.49 9.52
C GLY A 981 -15.66 -47.60 9.22
N ASN A 982 -16.87 -47.49 9.77
CA ASN A 982 -18.03 -48.36 9.50
C ASN A 982 -19.07 -47.71 8.57
N GLY A 983 -18.93 -46.42 8.26
CA GLY A 983 -19.74 -45.70 7.29
C GLY A 983 -19.36 -46.04 5.85
N SER A 984 -20.27 -45.74 4.93
CA SER A 984 -20.07 -45.92 3.49
C SER A 984 -19.95 -44.55 2.81
N PHE A 985 -18.97 -44.40 1.93
CA PHE A 985 -18.87 -43.27 1.02
C PHE A 985 -20.16 -43.08 0.21
N THR A 986 -20.50 -41.83 -0.09
CA THR A 986 -21.80 -41.51 -0.69
C THR A 986 -21.82 -41.89 -2.16
N GLY A 987 -22.82 -42.67 -2.56
CA GLY A 987 -23.02 -43.11 -3.95
C GLY A 987 -23.61 -42.02 -4.84
N LEU A 988 -23.18 -40.77 -4.69
CA LEU A 988 -23.76 -39.61 -5.38
C LEU A 988 -23.38 -39.58 -6.86
N ALA A 989 -24.24 -40.20 -7.66
CA ALA A 989 -24.39 -39.89 -9.08
C ALA A 989 -25.35 -38.70 -9.24
N ASP A 990 -24.77 -37.52 -9.43
CA ASP A 990 -25.29 -36.38 -10.22
C ASP A 990 -26.82 -36.25 -10.35
N SER A 991 -27.47 -35.50 -9.45
CA SER A 991 -28.74 -34.77 -9.71
C SER A 991 -29.22 -33.93 -8.52
N THR A 992 -30.04 -32.92 -8.80
CA THR A 992 -30.54 -31.91 -7.85
C THR A 992 -31.75 -32.37 -7.02
N ALA A 993 -31.67 -32.31 -5.67
CA ALA A 993 -32.77 -31.88 -4.77
C ALA A 993 -32.35 -31.93 -3.28
N SER A 994 -32.80 -30.96 -2.49
CA SER A 994 -32.51 -30.86 -1.05
C SER A 994 -33.40 -31.74 -0.16
N TYR A 995 -32.80 -32.37 0.85
CA TYR A 995 -33.50 -32.87 2.04
C TYR A 995 -32.56 -32.89 3.26
N SER A 996 -32.98 -32.26 4.35
CA SER A 996 -32.38 -32.34 5.69
C SER A 996 -33.47 -32.83 6.67
N PRO A 997 -33.11 -33.59 7.73
CA PRO A 997 -32.86 -32.89 8.99
C PRO A 997 -31.62 -33.37 9.76
N ALA A 998 -31.00 -32.40 10.45
CA ALA A 998 -29.82 -32.49 11.33
C ALA A 998 -28.45 -32.55 10.62
N TRP A 999 -27.65 -31.49 10.87
CA TRP A 999 -26.23 -31.33 10.53
C TRP A 999 -25.88 -31.46 9.03
N ASN A 1000 -26.15 -30.37 8.31
CA ASN A 1000 -25.50 -29.95 7.07
C ASN A 1000 -25.90 -28.47 6.87
N GLU A 1001 -24.96 -27.55 7.05
CA GLU A 1001 -25.04 -26.19 6.52
C GLU A 1001 -23.85 -25.97 5.58
N VAL A 1002 -24.01 -25.04 4.63
CA VAL A 1002 -23.04 -24.75 3.58
C VAL A 1002 -22.93 -23.23 3.53
N SER A 1003 -21.71 -22.72 3.64
CA SER A 1003 -21.37 -21.29 3.64
C SER A 1003 -20.21 -21.06 2.68
N ASP A 1004 -20.37 -20.07 1.80
CA ASP A 1004 -19.41 -19.73 0.74
C ASP A 1004 -18.55 -18.52 1.18
N GLU A 1005 -17.51 -18.74 1.97
CA GLU A 1005 -16.46 -17.75 2.31
C GLU A 1005 -15.06 -18.35 2.13
N TRP A 1006 -14.03 -17.51 1.93
CA TRP A 1006 -12.76 -17.89 1.28
C TRP A 1006 -11.54 -17.60 2.17
N TYR A 1007 -10.54 -18.49 2.12
CA TYR A 1007 -9.21 -18.34 2.73
C TYR A 1007 -8.14 -18.96 1.82
N THR A 1008 -6.94 -18.39 1.83
CA THR A 1008 -5.73 -18.88 1.14
C THR A 1008 -4.92 -19.82 2.04
N ILE A 1009 -4.06 -20.65 1.44
CA ILE A 1009 -3.12 -21.57 2.11
C ILE A 1009 -1.86 -21.64 1.23
N ASP A 1010 -0.67 -21.47 1.82
CA ASP A 1010 0.62 -21.63 1.15
C ASP A 1010 1.31 -22.99 1.48
N GLU A 1011 2.38 -23.35 0.76
CA GLU A 1011 2.97 -24.71 0.79
C GLU A 1011 4.04 -24.92 1.89
N GLY A 1012 3.87 -25.92 2.79
CA GLY A 1012 4.77 -25.99 3.97
C GLY A 1012 5.22 -27.31 4.62
N SER A 1013 4.56 -28.48 4.52
CA SER A 1013 5.11 -29.68 5.20
C SER A 1013 4.76 -31.09 4.67
N ALA A 1014 5.79 -31.78 4.18
CA ALA A 1014 6.04 -33.24 4.27
C ALA A 1014 4.87 -34.26 4.07
N ALA A 1015 3.93 -34.03 3.15
CA ALA A 1015 2.89 -35.00 2.81
C ALA A 1015 3.28 -35.98 1.66
N SER A 1016 2.76 -37.22 1.69
CA SER A 1016 2.98 -38.19 0.61
C SER A 1016 2.17 -37.84 -0.64
N SER A 1017 2.84 -37.47 -1.73
CA SER A 1017 2.20 -36.92 -2.95
C SER A 1017 1.12 -37.81 -3.56
N LEU A 1018 -0.13 -37.33 -3.57
CA LEU A 1018 -1.26 -37.94 -4.28
C LEU A 1018 -1.39 -37.36 -5.70
N PHE A 1019 -1.17 -36.05 -5.82
CA PHE A 1019 -0.85 -35.34 -7.06
C PHE A 1019 0.29 -34.35 -6.77
N PRO A 1020 1.18 -34.00 -7.72
CA PRO A 1020 2.10 -32.89 -7.54
C PRO A 1020 1.35 -31.56 -7.41
N GLY A 1021 1.73 -30.71 -6.46
CA GLY A 1021 0.99 -29.48 -6.12
C GLY A 1021 -0.37 -29.71 -5.45
N VAL A 1022 -0.61 -30.89 -4.85
CA VAL A 1022 -1.74 -31.15 -3.96
C VAL A 1022 -1.29 -31.99 -2.76
N TYR A 1023 -1.02 -31.31 -1.66
CA TYR A 1023 -0.67 -31.91 -0.38
C TYR A 1023 -1.93 -32.13 0.48
N ILE A 1024 -1.83 -33.01 1.47
CA ILE A 1024 -2.82 -33.13 2.54
C ILE A 1024 -2.05 -33.08 3.85
N GLU A 1025 -1.96 -31.87 4.40
CA GLU A 1025 -1.39 -31.63 5.73
C GLU A 1025 -2.41 -32.00 6.83
N GLN A 1026 -1.96 -32.13 8.09
CA GLN A 1026 -2.74 -32.81 9.14
C GLN A 1026 -3.57 -31.84 10.01
N PRO A 1027 -4.92 -31.88 9.99
CA PRO A 1027 -5.75 -30.94 10.74
C PRO A 1027 -6.65 -31.69 11.77
N ILE A 1028 -6.06 -32.39 12.74
CA ILE A 1028 -6.81 -33.00 13.85
C ILE A 1028 -6.01 -32.91 15.16
N GLN A 1029 -6.44 -32.03 16.09
CA GLN A 1029 -6.08 -32.17 17.51
C GLN A 1029 -6.73 -33.45 18.06
N ALA A 1030 -5.92 -34.38 18.56
CA ALA A 1030 -6.35 -35.75 18.88
C ALA A 1030 -7.12 -35.94 20.21
N ASP A 1031 -7.57 -34.86 20.85
CA ASP A 1031 -8.06 -34.88 22.24
C ASP A 1031 -9.56 -35.23 22.42
N LEU A 1032 -10.32 -35.50 21.34
CA LEU A 1032 -11.79 -35.67 21.43
C LEU A 1032 -12.41 -36.97 20.84
N PHE A 1033 -11.66 -37.85 20.15
CA PHE A 1033 -12.25 -39.00 19.43
C PHE A 1033 -11.55 -40.36 19.61
N CYS A 1034 -11.42 -40.84 20.84
CA CYS A 1034 -10.65 -42.04 21.18
C CYS A 1034 -11.28 -43.43 20.85
N GLU A 1035 -12.35 -43.54 20.04
CA GLU A 1035 -12.97 -44.86 19.73
C GLU A 1035 -13.41 -45.11 18.25
N GLU A 1036 -13.43 -44.10 17.35
CA GLU A 1036 -13.86 -44.31 15.95
C GLU A 1036 -12.72 -44.11 14.92
N ARG A 1037 -12.51 -45.14 14.07
CA ARG A 1037 -11.61 -45.10 12.92
C ARG A 1037 -12.16 -44.14 11.85
N ILE A 1038 -11.30 -43.62 10.96
CA ILE A 1038 -11.70 -42.71 9.88
C ILE A 1038 -11.19 -43.22 8.52
N LYS A 1039 -12.01 -43.09 7.48
CA LYS A 1039 -11.68 -43.32 6.07
C LYS A 1039 -11.97 -42.05 5.26
N TRP A 1040 -11.15 -41.77 4.25
CA TRP A 1040 -11.34 -40.63 3.35
C TRP A 1040 -11.08 -41.01 1.88
N ARG A 1041 -11.61 -40.20 0.98
CA ARG A 1041 -11.29 -40.23 -0.46
C ARG A 1041 -11.23 -38.83 -1.05
N VAL A 1042 -10.38 -38.61 -2.06
CA VAL A 1042 -10.17 -37.31 -2.74
C VAL A 1042 -10.07 -37.48 -4.27
N SER A 1043 -10.52 -36.49 -5.02
CA SER A 1043 -10.48 -36.42 -6.49
C SER A 1043 -10.44 -34.95 -6.94
N LEU A 1044 -9.95 -34.70 -8.16
CA LEU A 1044 -9.95 -33.37 -8.80
C LEU A 1044 -11.18 -33.23 -9.70
N ASN A 1045 -11.83 -32.06 -9.64
CA ASN A 1045 -13.02 -31.66 -10.38
C ASN A 1045 -12.66 -30.44 -11.24
N PHE A 1046 -12.77 -30.57 -12.55
CA PHE A 1046 -12.37 -29.60 -13.57
C PHE A 1046 -13.62 -29.01 -14.26
N ASP A 1047 -13.50 -27.83 -14.86
CA ASP A 1047 -14.60 -27.28 -15.66
C ASP A 1047 -14.92 -28.23 -16.84
N PRO A 1048 -16.21 -28.61 -17.06
CA PRO A 1048 -16.59 -29.52 -18.14
C PRO A 1048 -16.34 -28.98 -19.57
N VAL A 1049 -16.04 -27.68 -19.74
CA VAL A 1049 -15.62 -27.08 -21.01
C VAL A 1049 -14.13 -27.32 -21.29
N GLN A 1050 -13.32 -27.61 -20.26
CA GLN A 1050 -11.85 -27.69 -20.33
C GLN A 1050 -11.30 -29.14 -20.38
N MET A 1051 -12.11 -30.14 -20.02
CA MET A 1051 -11.69 -31.55 -20.04
C MET A 1051 -11.80 -32.20 -21.43
N ILE A 1052 -10.67 -32.70 -21.95
CA ILE A 1052 -10.56 -33.19 -23.34
C ILE A 1052 -11.39 -34.47 -23.61
N ASP A 1053 -11.71 -35.25 -22.58
CA ASP A 1053 -12.62 -36.41 -22.67
C ASP A 1053 -14.10 -36.06 -22.39
N GLY A 1054 -14.40 -34.80 -22.07
CA GLY A 1054 -15.74 -34.30 -21.75
C GLY A 1054 -16.25 -34.65 -20.35
N ARG A 1055 -15.38 -35.08 -19.42
CA ARG A 1055 -15.76 -35.44 -18.04
C ARG A 1055 -15.17 -34.48 -17.03
N PRO A 1056 -15.96 -33.85 -16.16
CA PRO A 1056 -15.42 -32.88 -15.20
C PRO A 1056 -14.60 -33.49 -14.05
N ASN A 1057 -14.22 -34.78 -14.03
CA ASN A 1057 -13.62 -35.40 -12.83
C ASN A 1057 -12.51 -36.41 -13.11
N ALA A 1058 -11.41 -36.31 -12.35
CA ALA A 1058 -10.34 -37.31 -12.24
C ALA A 1058 -10.73 -38.50 -11.34
N PRO A 1059 -9.98 -39.62 -11.38
CA PRO A 1059 -10.20 -40.77 -10.49
C PRO A 1059 -10.18 -40.43 -8.99
N TRP A 1060 -10.86 -41.26 -8.20
CA TRP A 1060 -10.82 -41.20 -6.74
C TRP A 1060 -9.57 -41.89 -6.17
N TYR A 1061 -8.87 -41.19 -5.27
CA TYR A 1061 -7.83 -41.70 -4.38
C TYR A 1061 -8.40 -41.93 -2.99
N TYR A 1062 -7.82 -42.85 -2.21
CA TYR A 1062 -8.38 -43.35 -0.97
C TYR A 1062 -7.30 -43.49 0.13
N GLY A 1063 -7.71 -43.29 1.39
CA GLY A 1063 -6.86 -43.54 2.56
C GLY A 1063 -7.65 -43.74 3.85
N SER A 1064 -6.94 -44.13 4.91
CA SER A 1064 -7.53 -44.35 6.24
C SER A 1064 -6.53 -44.14 7.37
N LEU A 1065 -7.00 -43.59 8.48
CA LEU A 1065 -6.26 -43.59 9.75
C LEU A 1065 -6.52 -44.90 10.51
N GLN A 1066 -5.44 -45.49 11.03
CA GLN A 1066 -5.49 -46.62 11.93
C GLN A 1066 -4.37 -46.51 12.97
N GLU A 1067 -4.73 -46.51 14.25
CA GLU A 1067 -3.76 -46.82 15.31
C GLU A 1067 -3.30 -48.27 15.19
N ASP A 1068 -1.99 -48.49 15.27
CA ASP A 1068 -1.38 -49.82 15.46
C ASP A 1068 -0.54 -49.80 16.74
N ASN A 1069 -0.99 -50.55 17.75
CA ASN A 1069 -0.81 -50.25 19.19
C ASN A 1069 0.63 -50.29 19.76
N GLU A 1070 1.67 -50.42 18.94
CA GLU A 1070 3.07 -50.50 19.40
C GLU A 1070 4.07 -49.62 18.62
N GLN A 1071 3.65 -48.83 17.60
CA GLN A 1071 4.57 -48.03 16.75
C GLN A 1071 4.14 -46.58 16.42
N GLY A 1072 3.00 -46.10 16.91
CA GLY A 1072 2.51 -44.72 16.65
C GLY A 1072 1.58 -44.63 15.42
N LEU A 1073 1.07 -43.43 15.14
CA LEU A 1073 0.14 -43.21 14.01
C LEU A 1073 0.83 -43.46 12.66
N TRP A 1074 0.16 -44.21 11.78
CA TRP A 1074 0.53 -44.35 10.37
C TRP A 1074 -0.65 -43.98 9.48
N ILE A 1075 -0.43 -43.03 8.56
CA ILE A 1075 -1.37 -42.75 7.48
C ILE A 1075 -1.03 -43.68 6.31
N GLY A 1076 -1.97 -44.58 5.98
CA GLY A 1076 -1.83 -45.50 4.87
C GLY A 1076 -2.60 -45.03 3.65
N CYS A 1077 -1.89 -44.64 2.59
CA CYS A 1077 -2.46 -44.45 1.25
C CYS A 1077 -2.32 -45.77 0.46
N TYR A 1078 -3.41 -46.24 -0.18
CA TYR A 1078 -3.38 -47.47 -0.97
C TYR A 1078 -4.31 -47.37 -2.20
N GLU A 1079 -3.86 -47.88 -3.35
CA GLU A 1079 -4.72 -48.12 -4.52
C GLU A 1079 -5.65 -49.34 -4.29
N GLU A 1080 -6.57 -49.26 -3.33
CA GLU A 1080 -7.65 -50.25 -3.24
C GLU A 1080 -8.62 -50.06 -4.42
N ARG A 1081 -8.55 -50.99 -5.37
CA ARG A 1081 -9.60 -51.19 -6.37
C ARG A 1081 -10.87 -51.78 -5.73
N GLU A 1082 -11.53 -51.03 -4.84
CA GLU A 1082 -12.93 -51.29 -4.53
C GLU A 1082 -13.70 -51.26 -5.86
N ALA A 1083 -14.47 -52.32 -6.09
CA ALA A 1083 -14.84 -52.67 -7.45
C ALA A 1083 -15.89 -51.71 -8.05
N HIS A 1084 -15.75 -51.43 -9.35
CA HIS A 1084 -16.81 -50.91 -10.23
C HIS A 1084 -17.97 -51.92 -10.42
N ALA A 1085 -18.46 -52.47 -9.31
CA ALA A 1085 -19.40 -53.57 -9.25
C ALA A 1085 -20.86 -53.11 -9.40
N ASN A 1086 -21.15 -52.26 -10.41
CA ASN A 1086 -22.49 -52.14 -11.03
C ASN A 1086 -22.58 -51.27 -12.31
N THR A 1087 -21.48 -50.86 -12.95
CA THR A 1087 -21.53 -50.20 -14.27
C THR A 1087 -21.32 -51.21 -15.41
N THR A 1088 -22.39 -51.86 -15.86
CA THR A 1088 -22.35 -52.83 -16.97
C THR A 1088 -22.35 -52.19 -18.36
N GLU A 1089 -21.44 -51.25 -18.61
CA GLU A 1089 -21.21 -50.69 -19.94
C GLU A 1089 -19.74 -50.87 -20.36
N THR A 1090 -19.54 -51.57 -21.48
CA THR A 1090 -18.22 -51.93 -21.99
C THR A 1090 -17.68 -50.87 -22.94
N GLU A 1091 -17.42 -49.66 -22.42
CA GLU A 1091 -16.74 -48.61 -23.17
C GLU A 1091 -15.26 -48.50 -22.77
N GLN A 1092 -14.39 -48.42 -23.78
CA GLN A 1092 -12.94 -48.56 -23.64
C GLN A 1092 -12.27 -47.19 -23.46
N GLN A 1093 -12.64 -46.51 -22.38
CA GLN A 1093 -12.35 -45.08 -22.19
C GLN A 1093 -10.90 -44.84 -21.73
N LEU A 1094 -10.22 -43.97 -22.48
CA LEU A 1094 -8.93 -43.39 -22.13
C LEU A 1094 -9.20 -42.19 -21.23
N PHE A 1095 -8.53 -42.10 -20.07
CA PHE A 1095 -8.58 -40.89 -19.24
C PHE A 1095 -7.31 -40.07 -19.47
N CYS A 1096 -7.48 -38.76 -19.65
CA CYS A 1096 -6.39 -37.80 -19.74
C CYS A 1096 -6.81 -36.45 -19.19
N TRP A 1097 -5.92 -35.79 -18.46
CA TRP A 1097 -6.17 -34.51 -17.78
C TRP A 1097 -4.87 -33.70 -17.71
N PRO A 1098 -4.91 -32.35 -17.77
CA PRO A 1098 -3.71 -31.54 -17.61
C PRO A 1098 -3.16 -31.64 -16.18
N ASN A 1099 -1.86 -31.39 -16.01
CA ASN A 1099 -1.29 -31.12 -14.70
C ASN A 1099 -1.68 -29.69 -14.26
N PRO A 1100 -2.30 -29.49 -13.09
CA PRO A 1100 -2.67 -28.17 -12.61
C PRO A 1100 -1.49 -27.22 -12.32
N THR A 1101 -0.23 -27.66 -12.34
CA THR A 1101 0.94 -26.81 -12.02
C THR A 1101 2.06 -26.79 -13.08
N THR A 1102 1.97 -27.55 -14.18
CA THR A 1102 3.03 -27.63 -15.21
C THR A 1102 2.49 -27.98 -16.59
N GLU A 1103 3.29 -27.81 -17.65
CA GLU A 1103 2.92 -28.16 -19.04
C GLU A 1103 2.84 -29.68 -19.35
N TYR A 1104 2.60 -30.54 -18.35
CA TYR A 1104 2.45 -31.99 -18.56
C TYR A 1104 0.98 -32.41 -18.69
N LEU A 1105 0.66 -33.18 -19.73
CA LEU A 1105 -0.61 -33.91 -19.82
C LEU A 1105 -0.45 -35.27 -19.12
N TYR A 1106 -1.32 -35.56 -18.15
CA TYR A 1106 -1.46 -36.90 -17.59
C TYR A 1106 -2.34 -37.76 -18.48
N VAL A 1107 -1.92 -39.00 -18.72
CA VAL A 1107 -2.67 -40.00 -19.48
C VAL A 1107 -2.68 -41.31 -18.70
N LEU A 1108 -3.87 -41.84 -18.41
CA LEU A 1108 -4.07 -43.17 -17.81
C LEU A 1108 -4.48 -44.17 -18.90
N PRO A 1109 -3.55 -44.95 -19.47
CA PRO A 1109 -3.83 -45.89 -20.54
C PRO A 1109 -4.63 -47.12 -20.07
N ASP A 1110 -5.50 -47.61 -20.95
CA ASP A 1110 -6.18 -48.90 -20.78
C ASP A 1110 -5.16 -50.07 -20.72
N PRO A 1111 -5.40 -51.14 -19.93
CA PRO A 1111 -4.49 -52.29 -19.79
C PRO A 1111 -4.14 -53.10 -21.05
N HIS A 1112 -4.68 -52.74 -22.22
CA HIS A 1112 -4.31 -53.30 -23.52
C HIS A 1112 -3.50 -52.33 -24.41
N SER A 1113 -3.14 -51.17 -23.88
CA SER A 1113 -2.29 -50.18 -24.56
C SER A 1113 -0.81 -50.61 -24.55
N SER A 1114 -0.08 -50.27 -25.61
CA SER A 1114 1.36 -50.54 -25.74
C SER A 1114 2.19 -49.28 -25.99
N SER A 1115 1.59 -48.20 -26.51
CA SER A 1115 2.25 -46.90 -26.67
C SER A 1115 1.25 -45.75 -26.79
N ILE A 1116 1.72 -44.56 -26.43
CA ILE A 1116 1.11 -43.26 -26.69
C ILE A 1116 1.99 -42.59 -27.75
N GLU A 1117 1.38 -42.10 -28.83
CA GLU A 1117 2.06 -41.54 -30.01
C GLU A 1117 1.43 -40.19 -30.36
N VAL A 1118 2.22 -39.12 -30.45
CA VAL A 1118 1.75 -37.77 -30.81
C VAL A 1118 2.24 -37.42 -32.21
N PHE A 1119 1.38 -36.81 -33.01
CA PHE A 1119 1.64 -36.46 -34.40
C PHE A 1119 1.35 -34.99 -34.71
N ASP A 1120 2.16 -34.39 -35.57
CA ASP A 1120 1.89 -33.04 -36.10
C ASP A 1120 0.71 -33.03 -37.09
N LEU A 1121 0.25 -31.83 -37.46
CA LEU A 1121 -0.84 -31.63 -38.45
C LEU A 1121 -0.53 -32.15 -39.86
N GLN A 1122 0.72 -32.52 -40.14
CA GLN A 1122 1.19 -33.10 -41.40
C GLN A 1122 1.28 -34.63 -41.35
N GLY A 1123 1.12 -35.23 -40.16
CA GLY A 1123 1.12 -36.67 -39.92
C GLY A 1123 2.48 -37.28 -39.56
N HIS A 1124 3.49 -36.48 -39.21
CA HIS A 1124 4.75 -36.98 -38.66
C HIS A 1124 4.62 -37.21 -37.15
N MET A 1125 5.15 -38.34 -36.65
CA MET A 1125 5.17 -38.63 -35.22
C MET A 1125 6.24 -37.75 -34.54
N VAL A 1126 5.82 -36.83 -33.68
CA VAL A 1126 6.70 -35.90 -32.96
C VAL A 1126 7.18 -36.47 -31.62
N LEU A 1127 6.34 -37.29 -30.95
CA LEU A 1127 6.67 -37.89 -29.66
C LEU A 1127 6.08 -39.31 -29.56
N GLN A 1128 6.79 -40.23 -28.91
CA GLN A 1128 6.33 -41.61 -28.67
C GLN A 1128 6.79 -42.09 -27.30
N GLN A 1129 5.84 -42.57 -26.50
CA GLN A 1129 6.05 -43.10 -25.15
C GLN A 1129 5.50 -44.52 -25.07
N MET A 1130 6.32 -45.49 -24.64
CA MET A 1130 5.88 -46.87 -24.44
C MET A 1130 5.17 -47.01 -23.09
N THR A 1131 4.13 -47.84 -23.01
CA THR A 1131 3.41 -48.14 -21.76
C THR A 1131 3.10 -49.63 -21.66
N ASP A 1132 2.99 -50.16 -20.45
CA ASP A 1132 2.53 -51.53 -20.19
C ASP A 1132 1.04 -51.60 -19.78
N GLY A 1133 0.32 -50.47 -19.87
CA GLY A 1133 -1.09 -50.36 -19.49
C GLY A 1133 -1.32 -50.28 -17.99
N LYS A 1134 -0.33 -49.83 -17.20
CA LYS A 1134 -0.46 -49.56 -15.76
C LYS A 1134 0.17 -48.23 -15.38
N GLY A 1135 -0.34 -47.63 -14.30
CA GLY A 1135 0.11 -46.34 -13.81
C GLY A 1135 -0.27 -45.19 -14.74
N ILE A 1136 -0.01 -43.97 -14.29
CA ILE A 1136 -0.26 -42.75 -15.05
C ILE A 1136 1.02 -42.41 -15.82
N CYS A 1137 0.88 -42.08 -17.09
CA CYS A 1137 1.96 -41.58 -17.95
C CYS A 1137 1.92 -40.05 -17.98
N GLN A 1138 3.05 -39.38 -17.81
CA GLN A 1138 3.21 -37.94 -18.07
C GLN A 1138 3.71 -37.70 -19.49
N LEU A 1139 3.12 -36.73 -20.18
CA LEU A 1139 3.41 -36.35 -21.55
C LEU A 1139 3.71 -34.85 -21.60
N ASP A 1140 4.94 -34.49 -21.96
CA ASP A 1140 5.40 -33.09 -22.02
C ASP A 1140 4.75 -32.36 -23.20
N LEU A 1141 4.01 -31.27 -22.94
CA LEU A 1141 3.36 -30.47 -24.00
C LEU A 1141 4.27 -29.36 -24.55
N SER A 1142 5.31 -28.93 -23.82
CA SER A 1142 6.29 -27.94 -24.30
C SER A 1142 6.96 -28.39 -25.62
N LEU A 1143 7.04 -29.71 -25.81
CA LEU A 1143 7.62 -30.38 -26.97
C LEU A 1143 6.63 -30.61 -28.12
N VAL A 1144 5.38 -30.12 -28.01
CA VAL A 1144 4.26 -30.46 -28.90
C VAL A 1144 3.59 -29.19 -29.45
N ALA A 1145 3.79 -28.93 -30.75
CA ALA A 1145 3.18 -27.79 -31.42
C ALA A 1145 1.63 -27.84 -31.43
N SER A 1146 0.99 -26.69 -31.27
CA SER A 1146 -0.46 -26.51 -31.16
C SER A 1146 -1.22 -27.13 -32.35
N GLY A 1147 -2.30 -27.86 -32.08
CA GLY A 1147 -3.09 -28.58 -33.10
C GLY A 1147 -2.60 -29.99 -33.43
N SER A 1148 -1.51 -30.46 -32.81
CA SER A 1148 -1.07 -31.87 -32.88
C SER A 1148 -2.15 -32.85 -32.38
N TYR A 1149 -2.07 -34.11 -32.79
CA TYR A 1149 -3.02 -35.14 -32.37
C TYR A 1149 -2.36 -36.34 -31.66
N LEU A 1150 -2.93 -36.72 -30.52
CA LEU A 1150 -2.49 -37.84 -29.68
C LEU A 1150 -3.23 -39.11 -30.06
N VAL A 1151 -2.50 -40.22 -30.12
CA VAL A 1151 -2.98 -41.54 -30.51
C VAL A 1151 -2.53 -42.58 -29.49
N VAL A 1152 -3.47 -43.34 -28.92
CA VAL A 1152 -3.13 -44.49 -28.05
C VAL A 1152 -3.25 -45.79 -28.83
N LYS A 1153 -2.15 -46.53 -28.87
CA LYS A 1153 -1.95 -47.77 -29.62
C LYS A 1153 -2.19 -48.97 -28.71
N ARG A 1154 -2.97 -49.96 -29.18
CA ARG A 1154 -3.32 -51.18 -28.40
C ARG A 1154 -2.82 -52.46 -29.06
N ASP A 1155 -2.22 -53.34 -28.26
CA ASP A 1155 -1.56 -54.58 -28.70
C ASP A 1155 -2.54 -55.77 -28.79
N ASN A 1156 -3.57 -55.64 -29.64
CA ASN A 1156 -4.61 -56.66 -29.79
C ASN A 1156 -4.43 -57.52 -31.06
N ARG A 1157 -4.36 -58.84 -30.89
CA ARG A 1157 -3.84 -59.81 -31.90
C ARG A 1157 -4.75 -60.09 -33.11
N SER A 1158 -5.70 -59.22 -33.43
CA SER A 1158 -6.63 -59.41 -34.56
C SER A 1158 -7.10 -58.14 -35.26
N LEU A 1159 -7.00 -56.96 -34.63
CA LEU A 1159 -7.29 -55.65 -35.22
C LEU A 1159 -6.63 -54.57 -34.34
N ALA A 1160 -5.88 -53.65 -34.95
CA ALA A 1160 -5.37 -52.47 -34.26
C ALA A 1160 -6.45 -51.39 -34.24
N THR A 1161 -6.92 -51.02 -33.05
CA THR A 1161 -7.84 -49.89 -32.84
C THR A 1161 -7.08 -48.74 -32.20
N SER A 1162 -7.02 -47.61 -32.90
CA SER A 1162 -6.41 -46.36 -32.43
C SER A 1162 -7.51 -45.38 -32.02
N THR A 1163 -7.52 -44.95 -30.77
CA THR A 1163 -8.23 -43.72 -30.36
C THR A 1163 -7.33 -42.54 -30.70
N ALA A 1164 -7.86 -41.52 -31.38
CA ALA A 1164 -7.14 -40.30 -31.74
C ALA A 1164 -7.88 -39.07 -31.21
N MET A 1165 -7.13 -38.10 -30.68
CA MET A 1165 -7.63 -36.92 -29.98
C MET A 1165 -6.81 -35.69 -30.40
N ILE A 1166 -7.45 -34.54 -30.62
CA ILE A 1166 -6.78 -33.31 -31.07
C ILE A 1166 -6.41 -32.48 -29.83
N ILE A 1167 -5.15 -32.06 -29.75
CA ILE A 1167 -4.65 -31.15 -28.71
C ILE A 1167 -4.82 -29.71 -29.22
N ARG A 1168 -5.53 -28.90 -28.44
CA ARG A 1168 -5.43 -27.44 -28.48
C ARG A 1168 -4.67 -26.98 -27.23
N GLN A 1169 -3.69 -26.10 -27.44
CA GLN A 1169 -3.52 -24.95 -26.56
C GLN A 1169 -4.67 -23.99 -26.89
#